data_AF-A0A4Q4TF56-F1
#
_entry.id   AF-A0A4Q4TF56-F1
#
_cell.length_a   1.000
_cell.length_b   1.000
_cell.length_c   1.000
_cell.angle_alpha   90.00
_cell.angle_beta   90.00
_cell.angle_gamma   90.00
#
_symmetry.space_group_name_H-M   'P 1'
#
loop_
_entity.id
_entity.type
_entity.pdbx_description
1 polymer ?
#
loop_
_entity_poly.entity_id
_entity_poly.type
_entity_poly.pdbx_seq_one_letter_code
_entity_poly.pdbx_strand_id
1 'polypeptide(L)'
;MVAPSQQLPSRLLDLGDNKLRLECDVQSILGLRYATLSHVWGNDPASYLQLKEATLKAFKTEVPFDAIPVKYKDAIRITRALRIRYLWIDSLCIIQDSPNDWKTEALKMAAVYGCSACNISYTHAPSEEAAKRYLRDPRVNIPFAVVVQPIAGTIHGSWSTEAYRKVCSLLSRAWVFQERLLCPRTVSYGHDRLLWDCCETFNDEFSGPMPYVPRSKAQIYSAFSGLAQNQTVAGSLGYFNDQWKSMVNDYRSCKLTFEKDRAIAFAGIARAVQSQTGMTYLAGIWKEAAHLDLLWCAMPRGPKSGLRLPGPGRQERPKAPSWSWFTVPCQLSPDYDVVDYGLSTIAAPRSKETVYHASVLSFGHPKLPAEPEALFYDFDGLGIRLSTYKVPAGLRWENDVVQLMPHGQPMLPKKLDIFPKYDPRTAMKCSLDDLSLSVTEELPKNASMILLVFKAYHENRKGSKWYMLKFKDQVPKDNEEASDWWTEYQFSGLVIVPEEGPPGDDGSWKRIGVYMFIPRLWAILGQIRPLNPNSTVNPQPSRSITMAWRSSGTSNQSLVENLWRNKLITQPLVKEAFLKVDRAHYAPLSPYEDSPQPIGHHATISAPHMHASAVESLLPFLLPKVADEQSAEGVPRVVGQPGRPRRVLDIGSGSGYLTHVLAELVGEDGVVVGLEHIKELRDIGEANMRKSAEGARLLDSGRVRFRVGDGRKGWSEPRSDSKPGVGGPADASAETKDELGGWDAIHVGAAAAELHEELVQQLRSPGRMFIPVGDEGGWDQYIWTVDKDENGKIEKKKLYGVRYVPLTDAPK
;
A
#
# COMPACT_ATOMS: atom_id res chain seq x y z
N MET A 1 -5.46 17.01 25.55
CA MET A 1 -4.81 15.69 25.44
C MET A 1 -3.67 15.48 26.46
N VAL A 2 -3.40 16.42 27.37
CA VAL A 2 -2.18 16.37 28.18
C VAL A 2 -2.52 16.42 29.66
N ALA A 3 -1.76 15.62 30.41
CA ALA A 3 -1.89 15.26 31.80
C ALA A 3 -1.99 16.46 32.79
N PRO A 4 -2.48 16.23 34.02
CA PRO A 4 -2.58 17.25 35.06
C PRO A 4 -1.28 18.01 35.32
N SER A 5 -1.40 19.21 35.92
CA SER A 5 -0.32 20.18 36.23
C SER A 5 0.94 19.59 36.90
N GLN A 6 0.85 18.42 37.51
CA GLN A 6 1.97 17.71 38.13
C GLN A 6 3.00 17.13 37.13
N GLN A 7 2.77 17.19 35.82
CA GLN A 7 3.69 16.66 34.79
C GLN A 7 4.48 17.72 33.99
N LEU A 8 4.61 18.95 34.51
CA LEU A 8 5.50 19.96 33.89
C LEU A 8 6.97 19.49 33.86
N PRO A 9 7.77 19.97 32.90
CA PRO A 9 9.21 19.72 32.89
C PRO A 9 9.84 20.14 34.21
N SER A 10 10.82 19.39 34.70
CA SER A 10 11.53 19.77 35.93
C SER A 10 12.32 21.06 35.76
N ARG A 11 12.77 21.33 34.54
CA ARG A 11 13.68 22.44 34.23
C ARG A 11 13.38 23.06 32.87
N LEU A 12 13.59 24.36 32.75
CA LEU A 12 13.43 25.12 31.50
C LEU A 12 14.58 26.11 31.34
N LEU A 13 14.98 26.39 30.10
CA LEU A 13 15.88 27.49 29.79
C LEU A 13 15.07 28.79 29.78
N ASP A 14 15.37 29.70 30.70
CA ASP A 14 14.86 31.07 30.72
C ASP A 14 15.65 31.92 29.72
N LEU A 15 14.93 32.45 28.72
CA LEU A 15 15.46 33.27 27.63
C LEU A 15 15.33 34.78 27.88
N GLY A 16 15.16 35.22 29.13
CA GLY A 16 15.10 36.63 29.51
C GLY A 16 16.21 37.50 28.92
N ASP A 17 16.02 38.81 28.97
CA ASP A 17 16.69 39.74 28.05
C ASP A 17 18.21 39.87 28.21
N ASN A 18 18.77 39.53 29.38
CA ASN A 18 20.19 39.76 29.66
C ASN A 18 21.07 38.50 29.75
N LYS A 19 20.52 37.36 30.20
CA LYS A 19 21.30 36.11 30.42
C LYS A 19 20.40 34.90 30.24
N LEU A 20 20.98 33.83 29.68
CA LEU A 20 20.33 32.51 29.66
C LEU A 20 20.53 31.83 31.00
N ARG A 21 19.47 31.26 31.57
CA ARG A 21 19.52 30.56 32.86
C ARG A 21 18.69 29.30 32.84
N LEU A 22 19.08 28.32 33.63
CA LEU A 22 18.27 27.13 33.86
C LEU A 22 17.33 27.36 35.05
N GLU A 23 16.05 27.57 34.76
CA GLU A 23 14.98 27.61 35.74
C GLU A 23 14.62 26.20 36.19
N CYS A 24 14.59 25.97 37.49
CA CYS A 24 14.34 24.65 38.10
C CYS A 24 13.07 24.63 38.95
N ASP A 25 12.51 25.78 39.30
CA ASP A 25 11.24 25.90 40.02
C ASP A 25 10.10 26.16 39.03
N VAL A 26 9.98 25.28 38.03
CA VAL A 26 9.02 25.44 36.92
C VAL A 26 7.57 25.48 37.41
N GLN A 27 7.28 24.78 38.51
CA GLN A 27 5.95 24.67 39.10
C GLN A 27 5.45 25.99 39.72
N SER A 28 6.34 26.90 40.13
CA SER A 28 5.95 28.19 40.70
C SER A 28 5.63 29.26 39.64
N ILE A 29 5.89 28.98 38.36
CA ILE A 29 5.68 29.92 37.26
C ILE A 29 4.19 29.98 36.89
N LEU A 30 3.51 31.04 37.33
CA LEU A 30 2.12 31.31 36.97
C LEU A 30 1.95 31.52 35.46
N GLY A 31 0.95 30.86 34.86
CA GLY A 31 0.64 30.99 33.43
C GLY A 31 1.78 30.53 32.52
N LEU A 32 2.57 29.55 32.97
CA LEU A 32 3.75 29.06 32.26
C LEU A 32 3.46 28.79 30.77
N ARG A 33 4.25 29.45 29.91
CA ARG A 33 4.25 29.24 28.46
C ARG A 33 5.69 29.02 28.00
N TYR A 34 5.93 27.87 27.36
CA TYR A 34 7.26 27.47 26.90
C TYR A 34 7.21 26.81 25.52
N ALA A 35 8.35 26.78 24.84
CA ALA A 35 8.56 26.04 23.61
C ALA A 35 9.47 24.81 23.87
N THR A 36 9.50 23.87 22.94
CA THR A 36 10.43 22.71 22.97
C THR A 36 11.29 22.69 21.71
N LEU A 37 12.44 22.00 21.75
CA LEU A 37 13.29 21.78 20.58
C LEU A 37 13.50 20.30 20.27
N SER A 38 12.93 19.82 19.17
CA SER A 38 13.24 18.53 18.57
C SER A 38 14.44 18.66 17.64
N HIS A 39 15.51 17.89 17.87
CA HIS A 39 16.71 17.94 17.04
C HIS A 39 17.58 16.68 17.18
N VAL A 40 18.54 16.50 16.27
CA VAL A 40 19.60 15.49 16.42
C VAL A 40 20.82 16.16 17.06
N TRP A 41 21.36 15.58 18.13
CA TRP A 41 22.47 16.18 18.87
C TRP A 41 23.70 16.38 17.99
N GLY A 42 24.05 15.43 17.13
CA GLY A 42 25.18 15.53 16.20
C GLY A 42 25.84 14.17 15.98
N ASN A 43 26.93 14.12 15.22
CA ASN A 43 27.73 12.89 15.05
C ASN A 43 28.56 12.55 16.30
N ASP A 44 28.98 13.57 17.06
CA ASP A 44 29.60 13.42 18.38
C ASP A 44 28.71 14.07 19.46
N PRO A 45 27.84 13.31 20.14
CA PRO A 45 27.00 13.83 21.21
C PRO A 45 27.78 14.46 22.37
N ALA A 46 29.00 14.00 22.64
CA ALA A 46 29.81 14.46 23.77
C ALA A 46 30.39 15.87 23.55
N SER A 47 30.49 16.32 22.29
CA SER A 47 30.96 17.65 21.94
C SER A 47 29.91 18.75 22.15
N TYR A 48 28.66 18.39 22.42
CA TYR A 48 27.55 19.33 22.60
C TYR A 48 27.42 19.77 24.06
N LEU A 49 26.94 21.00 24.28
CA LEU A 49 26.67 21.49 25.62
C LEU A 49 25.58 20.65 26.29
N GLN A 50 25.93 20.03 27.41
CA GLN A 50 25.07 19.15 28.19
C GLN A 50 24.95 19.65 29.62
N LEU A 51 23.76 19.48 30.20
CA LEU A 51 23.55 19.60 31.63
C LEU A 51 24.09 18.33 32.31
N LYS A 52 24.99 18.53 33.27
CA LYS A 52 25.58 17.50 34.12
C LYS A 52 25.38 17.87 35.58
N GLU A 53 25.48 16.91 36.50
CA GLU A 53 25.38 17.21 37.94
C GLU A 53 26.37 18.31 38.36
N ALA A 54 27.60 18.25 37.84
CA ALA A 54 28.65 19.24 38.11
C ALA A 54 28.33 20.65 37.56
N THR A 55 27.57 20.78 36.47
CA THR A 55 27.27 22.07 35.83
C THR A 55 25.92 22.65 36.26
N LEU A 56 25.07 21.87 36.92
CA LEU A 56 23.72 22.27 37.35
C LEU A 56 23.70 23.58 38.13
N LYS A 57 24.58 23.74 39.12
CA LYS A 57 24.64 24.96 39.95
C LYS A 57 25.04 26.18 39.12
N ALA A 58 25.98 26.03 38.19
CA ALA A 58 26.43 27.12 37.32
C ALA A 58 25.34 27.52 36.32
N PHE A 59 24.64 26.56 35.70
CA PHE A 59 23.61 26.83 34.70
C PHE A 59 22.38 27.53 35.29
N LYS A 60 22.09 27.36 36.59
CA LYS A 60 21.08 28.17 37.31
C LYS A 60 21.42 29.67 37.34
N THR A 61 22.71 30.02 37.35
CA THR A 61 23.18 31.41 37.34
C THR A 61 23.29 31.95 35.92
N GLU A 62 23.96 31.21 35.05
CA GLU A 62 24.20 31.58 33.65
C GLU A 62 24.62 30.37 32.81
N VAL A 63 23.93 30.15 31.70
CA VAL A 63 24.32 29.17 30.67
C VAL A 63 25.25 29.87 29.68
N PRO A 64 26.46 29.33 29.40
CA PRO A 64 27.46 30.00 28.57
C PRO A 64 26.99 30.12 27.11
N PHE A 65 26.56 31.31 26.69
CA PHE A 65 25.98 31.55 25.36
C PHE A 65 26.93 31.19 24.20
N ASP A 66 28.23 31.40 24.37
CA ASP A 66 29.23 31.11 23.33
C ASP A 66 29.39 29.62 23.09
N ALA A 67 29.19 28.79 24.11
CA ALA A 67 29.24 27.33 24.00
C ALA A 67 27.95 26.73 23.41
N ILE A 68 26.91 27.54 23.20
CA ILE A 68 25.64 27.08 22.63
C ILE A 68 25.78 26.88 21.10
N PRO A 69 25.40 25.70 20.57
CA PRO A 69 25.38 25.42 19.14
C PRO A 69 24.49 26.39 18.34
N VAL A 70 24.82 26.62 17.06
CA VAL A 70 24.06 27.50 16.16
C VAL A 70 22.57 27.14 16.12
N LYS A 71 22.22 25.86 16.00
CA LYS A 71 20.82 25.40 16.02
C LYS A 71 20.07 25.80 17.30
N TYR A 72 20.72 25.78 18.46
CA TYR A 72 20.09 26.22 19.70
C TYR A 72 19.92 27.74 19.71
N LYS A 73 20.90 28.49 19.19
CA LYS A 73 20.80 29.96 19.02
C LYS A 73 19.62 30.31 18.12
N ASP A 74 19.40 29.58 17.03
CA ASP A 74 18.24 29.78 16.16
C ASP A 74 16.92 29.39 16.83
N ALA A 75 16.87 28.28 17.57
CA ALA A 75 15.71 27.92 18.38
C ALA A 75 15.37 29.01 19.42
N ILE A 76 16.37 29.60 20.08
CA ILE A 76 16.21 30.73 21.01
C ILE A 76 15.63 31.95 20.28
N ARG A 77 16.15 32.28 19.09
CA ARG A 77 15.64 33.40 18.27
C ARG A 77 14.19 33.18 17.86
N ILE A 78 13.83 32.00 17.39
CA ILE A 78 12.45 31.63 17.04
C ILE A 78 11.54 31.72 18.26
N THR A 79 11.98 31.19 19.40
CA THR A 79 11.20 31.22 20.66
C THR A 79 10.90 32.65 21.10
N ARG A 80 11.91 33.53 21.06
CA ARG A 80 11.75 34.97 21.35
C ARG A 80 10.83 35.67 20.33
N ALA A 81 10.97 35.36 19.05
CA ALA A 81 10.10 35.92 18.00
C ALA A 81 8.63 35.52 18.18
N LEU A 82 8.37 34.31 18.69
CA LEU A 82 7.04 33.83 19.09
C LEU A 82 6.53 34.45 20.41
N ARG A 83 7.30 35.35 21.03
CA ARG A 83 7.02 35.97 22.34
C ARG A 83 6.86 34.94 23.45
N ILE A 84 7.66 33.88 23.40
CA ILE A 84 7.74 32.85 24.43
C ILE A 84 9.07 33.05 25.18
N ARG A 85 9.03 33.00 26.51
CA ARG A 85 10.21 33.24 27.35
C ARG A 85 11.01 31.98 27.64
N TYR A 86 10.35 30.83 27.76
CA TYR A 86 10.99 29.60 28.22
C TYR A 86 11.14 28.60 27.08
N LEU A 87 12.26 27.88 27.05
CA LEU A 87 12.56 26.85 26.06
C LEU A 87 13.05 25.59 26.75
N TRP A 88 12.53 24.44 26.34
CA TRP A 88 13.01 23.13 26.78
C TRP A 88 13.89 22.51 25.70
N ILE A 89 15.10 22.10 26.08
CA ILE A 89 16.04 21.37 25.21
C ILE A 89 16.53 20.19 26.04
N ASP A 90 16.33 18.96 25.56
CA ASP A 90 16.68 17.72 26.26
C ASP A 90 18.10 17.73 26.83
N SER A 91 19.10 18.13 26.02
CA SER A 91 20.50 18.14 26.42
C SER A 91 20.80 19.14 27.55
N LEU A 92 19.96 20.17 27.75
CA LEU A 92 20.15 21.23 28.74
C LEU A 92 19.15 21.18 29.90
N CYS A 93 18.05 20.44 29.75
CA CYS A 93 16.98 20.35 30.75
C CYS A 93 16.90 18.97 31.43
N ILE A 94 17.64 17.97 30.92
CA ILE A 94 17.82 16.65 31.55
C ILE A 94 19.29 16.51 31.98
N ILE A 95 19.53 15.98 33.18
CA ILE A 95 20.87 15.73 33.70
C ILE A 95 21.43 14.47 33.03
N GLN A 96 22.36 14.64 32.09
CA GLN A 96 22.77 13.58 31.15
C GLN A 96 23.61 12.46 31.77
N ASP A 97 24.26 12.75 32.90
CA ASP A 97 25.06 11.80 33.68
C ASP A 97 24.28 11.19 34.86
N SER A 98 22.95 11.40 34.95
CA SER A 98 22.10 10.87 36.02
C SER A 98 21.02 9.92 35.48
N PRO A 99 21.17 8.59 35.63
CA PRO A 99 20.17 7.62 35.19
C PRO A 99 18.79 7.80 35.84
N ASN A 100 18.76 8.27 37.09
CA ASN A 100 17.52 8.53 37.81
C ASN A 100 16.78 9.74 37.24
N ASP A 101 17.49 10.85 36.99
CA ASP A 101 16.90 12.03 36.36
C ASP A 101 16.42 11.72 34.95
N TRP A 102 17.20 10.98 34.16
CA TRP A 102 16.78 10.50 32.84
C TRP A 102 15.48 9.70 32.91
N LYS A 103 15.37 8.74 33.84
CA LYS A 103 14.14 7.93 34.00
C LYS A 103 12.94 8.81 34.35
N THR A 104 13.13 9.78 35.24
CA THR A 104 12.07 10.72 35.63
C THR A 104 11.63 11.60 34.46
N GLU A 105 12.57 12.18 33.71
CA GLU A 105 12.25 13.08 32.59
C GLU A 105 11.72 12.33 31.36
N ALA A 106 12.23 11.13 31.07
CA ALA A 106 11.74 10.28 29.99
C ALA A 106 10.25 9.95 30.14
N LEU A 107 9.79 9.70 31.38
CA LEU A 107 8.37 9.46 31.68
C LEU A 107 7.50 10.72 31.49
N LYS A 108 8.09 11.91 31.61
CA LYS A 108 7.42 13.22 31.42
C LYS A 108 7.44 13.72 29.98
N MET A 109 8.25 13.14 29.09
CA MET A 109 8.40 13.59 27.68
C MET A 109 7.06 13.88 27.00
N ALA A 110 6.08 12.99 27.19
CA ALA A 110 4.73 13.16 26.66
C ALA A 110 4.08 14.50 27.10
N ALA A 111 4.19 14.82 28.39
CA ALA A 111 3.65 16.03 28.98
C ALA A 111 4.49 17.27 28.64
N VAL A 112 5.82 17.14 28.59
CA VAL A 112 6.72 18.23 28.19
C VAL A 112 6.38 18.72 26.79
N TYR A 113 6.27 17.82 25.82
CA TYR A 113 5.90 18.22 24.46
C TYR A 113 4.44 18.60 24.35
N GLY A 114 3.55 17.86 25.02
CA GLY A 114 2.11 18.13 24.98
C GLY A 114 1.69 19.48 25.57
N CYS A 115 2.29 19.90 26.69
CA CYS A 115 1.98 21.16 27.35
C CYS A 115 2.74 22.36 26.76
N SER A 116 3.67 22.13 25.84
CA SER A 116 4.38 23.21 25.17
C SER A 116 3.45 24.02 24.26
N ALA A 117 3.71 25.31 24.14
CA ALA A 117 2.93 26.18 23.25
C ALA A 117 3.26 25.94 21.78
N CYS A 118 4.50 25.54 21.49
CA CYS A 118 5.03 25.25 20.17
C CYS A 118 6.29 24.38 20.28
N ASN A 119 6.38 23.33 19.47
CA ASN A 119 7.61 22.60 19.25
C ASN A 119 8.37 23.19 18.05
N ILE A 120 9.65 23.43 18.23
CA ILE A 120 10.56 23.86 17.18
C ILE A 120 11.32 22.62 16.72
N SER A 121 11.16 22.24 15.45
CA SER A 121 11.74 21.03 14.87
C SER A 121 12.89 21.38 13.95
N TYR A 122 14.12 21.01 14.30
CA TYR A 122 15.31 21.25 13.48
C TYR A 122 15.59 20.08 12.54
N THR A 123 15.39 20.30 11.25
CA THR A 123 15.22 19.21 10.26
C THR A 123 16.48 18.86 9.48
N HIS A 124 17.52 19.69 9.59
CA HIS A 124 18.78 19.47 8.89
C HIS A 124 19.50 18.23 9.42
N ALA A 125 20.08 17.43 8.52
CA ALA A 125 20.92 16.31 8.90
C ALA A 125 22.20 16.80 9.61
N PRO A 126 22.77 16.03 10.55
CA PRO A 126 24.10 16.32 11.08
C PRO A 126 25.14 16.23 9.94
N SER A 127 25.73 17.36 9.50
CA SER A 127 26.85 17.38 8.56
C SER A 127 28.18 17.62 9.27
N GLU A 128 29.29 17.15 8.69
CA GLU A 128 30.66 17.52 9.13
C GLU A 128 30.99 18.98 8.82
N GLU A 129 30.32 19.58 7.83
CA GLU A 129 30.44 20.98 7.48
C GLU A 129 29.68 21.85 8.50
N ALA A 130 30.35 22.87 9.06
CA ALA A 130 29.74 23.84 9.95
C ALA A 130 28.56 24.52 9.25
N ALA A 131 27.33 24.12 9.64
CA ALA A 131 26.04 24.70 9.31
C ALA A 131 26.11 25.81 8.24
N LYS A 132 26.03 25.44 6.95
CA LYS A 132 25.68 26.44 5.92
C LYS A 132 24.43 27.15 6.43
N ARG A 133 24.53 28.47 6.64
CA ARG A 133 23.42 29.31 7.12
C ARG A 133 22.31 29.26 6.08
N TYR A 134 21.36 28.34 6.22
CA TYR A 134 20.14 28.29 5.41
C TYR A 134 19.09 29.30 5.87
N LEU A 135 19.51 30.42 6.50
CA LEU A 135 18.67 31.60 6.56
C LEU A 135 18.64 32.17 5.15
N ARG A 136 17.82 31.55 4.31
CA ARG A 136 17.55 32.01 2.97
C ARG A 136 17.05 33.45 3.09
N ASP A 137 17.57 34.33 2.26
CA ASP A 137 16.99 35.65 2.14
C ASP A 137 15.56 35.49 1.60
N PRO A 138 14.52 35.88 2.37
CA PRO A 138 13.13 35.70 1.94
C PRO A 138 12.82 36.48 0.65
N ARG A 139 13.65 37.48 0.30
CA ARG A 139 13.55 38.27 -0.93
C ARG A 139 14.01 37.52 -2.19
N VAL A 140 14.71 36.39 -2.06
CA VAL A 140 15.28 35.66 -3.21
C VAL A 140 14.25 34.82 -3.95
N ASN A 141 13.28 34.21 -3.27
CA ASN A 141 12.13 33.60 -3.94
C ASN A 141 10.82 34.11 -3.34
N ILE A 142 10.14 34.97 -4.08
CA ILE A 142 8.86 35.52 -3.68
C ILE A 142 7.77 34.61 -4.28
N PRO A 143 6.98 33.90 -3.47
CA PRO A 143 5.87 33.12 -4.00
C PRO A 143 4.86 34.05 -4.67
N PHE A 144 4.41 33.71 -5.88
CA PHE A 144 3.32 34.40 -6.56
C PHE A 144 2.21 33.40 -6.86
N ALA A 145 0.97 33.80 -6.64
CA ALA A 145 -0.19 32.97 -6.93
C ALA A 145 -0.48 32.98 -8.43
N VAL A 146 -0.39 31.82 -9.07
CA VAL A 146 -0.94 31.63 -10.42
C VAL A 146 -2.40 31.21 -10.28
N VAL A 147 -3.33 32.06 -10.68
CA VAL A 147 -4.74 31.68 -10.82
C VAL A 147 -4.86 30.85 -12.10
N VAL A 148 -4.77 29.53 -11.96
CA VAL A 148 -5.07 28.61 -13.05
C VAL A 148 -6.60 28.54 -13.16
N GLN A 149 -7.17 28.92 -14.31
CA GLN A 149 -8.59 28.69 -14.58
C GLN A 149 -8.89 27.19 -14.42
N PRO A 150 -10.02 26.79 -13.80
CA PRO A 150 -10.26 25.41 -13.44
C PRO A 150 -10.48 24.57 -14.69
N ILE A 151 -9.43 23.91 -15.15
CA ILE A 151 -9.55 22.66 -15.90
C ILE A 151 -9.80 21.60 -14.82
N ALA A 152 -10.84 20.78 -14.97
CA ALA A 152 -11.18 19.72 -14.02
C ALA A 152 -10.04 18.70 -13.93
N GLY A 153 -9.12 18.94 -13.00
CA GLY A 153 -7.89 18.19 -12.82
C GLY A 153 -7.12 18.81 -11.67
N THR A 154 -7.32 18.26 -10.48
CA THR A 154 -6.78 18.83 -9.25
C THR A 154 -5.25 18.75 -9.26
N ILE A 155 -4.56 19.89 -9.39
CA ILE A 155 -3.13 19.98 -9.09
C ILE A 155 -2.99 19.84 -7.56
N HIS A 156 -2.88 18.61 -7.09
CA HIS A 156 -2.36 18.33 -5.77
C HIS A 156 -0.86 18.10 -5.89
N GLY A 157 -0.06 19.12 -5.56
CA GLY A 157 1.28 18.83 -5.07
C GLY A 157 1.13 17.94 -3.83
N SER A 158 1.35 16.64 -3.97
CA SER A 158 1.24 15.68 -2.88
C SER A 158 2.44 15.84 -1.96
N TRP A 159 2.28 16.62 -0.89
CA TRP A 159 3.18 16.57 0.25
C TRP A 159 2.75 15.42 1.12
N SER A 160 3.57 14.38 1.26
CA SER A 160 3.36 13.34 2.28
C SER A 160 4.43 13.44 3.35
N THR A 161 4.08 13.13 4.60
CA THR A 161 5.06 13.01 5.68
C THR A 161 6.16 11.99 5.34
N GLU A 162 5.87 10.99 4.50
CA GLU A 162 6.85 10.02 4.01
C GLU A 162 7.84 10.65 3.03
N ALA A 163 7.38 11.46 2.08
CA ALA A 163 8.26 12.26 1.24
C ALA A 163 9.10 13.23 2.08
N TYR A 164 8.49 13.85 3.09
CA TYR A 164 9.19 14.74 4.00
C TYR A 164 10.20 14.00 4.90
N ARG A 165 9.91 12.78 5.38
CA ARG A 165 10.86 11.91 6.11
C ARG A 165 12.09 11.57 5.29
N LYS A 166 11.94 11.36 3.98
CA LYS A 166 13.09 11.10 3.09
C LYS A 166 14.05 12.28 3.01
N VAL A 167 13.55 13.49 3.19
CA VAL A 167 14.35 14.72 3.15
C VAL A 167 14.75 15.21 4.55
N CYS A 168 13.95 14.89 5.57
CA CYS A 168 14.14 15.27 6.97
C CYS A 168 14.50 14.04 7.81
N SER A 169 15.79 13.85 8.06
CA SER A 169 16.29 12.74 8.88
C SER A 169 15.74 12.75 10.31
N LEU A 170 15.36 13.91 10.85
CA LEU A 170 14.81 14.03 12.19
C LEU A 170 13.51 13.21 12.36
N LEU A 171 12.61 13.24 11.37
CA LEU A 171 11.33 12.52 11.42
C LEU A 171 11.46 11.00 11.31
N SER A 172 12.67 10.50 11.02
CA SER A 172 12.95 9.06 11.07
C SER A 172 13.22 8.57 12.50
N ARG A 173 13.30 9.43 13.51
CA ARG A 173 13.57 9.03 14.91
C ARG A 173 12.28 8.72 15.67
N ALA A 174 12.27 7.63 16.43
CA ALA A 174 11.05 7.18 17.10
C ALA A 174 10.63 8.12 18.24
N TRP A 175 11.58 8.70 18.99
CA TRP A 175 11.29 9.72 20.00
C TRP A 175 10.61 10.96 19.38
N VAL A 176 11.10 11.41 18.22
CA VAL A 176 10.53 12.56 17.49
C VAL A 176 9.08 12.30 17.06
N PHE A 177 8.69 11.04 16.84
CA PHE A 177 7.31 10.70 16.52
C PHE A 177 6.35 11.14 17.63
N GLN A 178 6.70 10.86 18.89
CA GLN A 178 5.96 11.33 20.07
C GLN A 178 6.03 12.85 20.22
N GLU A 179 7.21 13.45 20.05
CA GLU A 179 7.42 14.89 20.18
C GLU A 179 6.57 15.70 19.20
N ARG A 180 6.51 15.25 17.94
CA ARG A 180 5.71 15.85 16.88
C ARG A 180 4.22 15.69 17.17
N LEU A 181 3.76 14.47 17.44
CA LEU A 181 2.33 14.19 17.54
C LEU A 181 1.70 14.74 18.82
N LEU A 182 2.39 14.76 19.95
CA LEU A 182 1.78 15.23 21.20
C LEU A 182 1.78 16.75 21.32
N CYS A 183 2.73 17.45 20.70
CA CYS A 183 2.74 18.90 20.71
C CYS A 183 1.60 19.48 19.84
N PRO A 184 0.85 20.50 20.30
CA PRO A 184 -0.24 21.09 19.52
C PRO A 184 0.20 21.76 18.21
N ARG A 185 1.41 22.33 18.18
CA ARG A 185 1.92 23.14 17.06
C ARG A 185 3.39 22.86 16.84
N THR A 186 3.80 22.64 15.60
CA THR A 186 5.20 22.39 15.27
C THR A 186 5.63 23.31 14.15
N VAL A 187 6.67 24.10 14.40
CA VAL A 187 7.39 24.86 13.37
C VAL A 187 8.66 24.11 13.01
N SER A 188 8.81 23.71 11.76
CA SER A 188 10.00 23.02 11.26
C SER A 188 10.91 23.99 10.52
N TYR A 189 12.20 23.99 10.87
CA TYR A 189 13.23 24.85 10.28
C TYR A 189 14.53 24.05 10.05
N GLY A 190 15.44 24.55 9.22
CA GLY A 190 16.68 23.84 8.83
C GLY A 190 16.61 23.16 7.46
N HIS A 191 15.49 23.31 6.76
CA HIS A 191 15.31 23.03 5.33
C HIS A 191 15.36 24.36 4.54
N ASP A 192 15.25 24.32 3.21
CA ASP A 192 15.11 25.49 2.32
C ASP A 192 13.84 26.36 2.56
N ARG A 193 12.97 25.95 3.49
CA ARG A 193 11.68 26.57 3.82
C ARG A 193 11.21 26.25 5.23
N LEU A 194 10.32 27.08 5.76
CA LEU A 194 9.59 26.86 7.00
C LEU A 194 8.31 26.03 6.75
N LEU A 195 8.05 25.09 7.66
CA LEU A 195 6.80 24.31 7.63
C LEU A 195 6.08 24.44 8.97
N TRP A 196 4.77 24.55 8.91
CA TRP A 196 3.89 24.63 10.07
C TRP A 196 2.96 23.41 10.09
N ASP A 197 2.95 22.67 11.20
CA ASP A 197 2.13 21.46 11.38
C ASP A 197 1.38 21.54 12.72
N CYS A 198 0.08 21.82 12.67
CA CYS A 198 -0.80 21.84 13.85
C CYS A 198 -1.97 20.85 13.70
N CYS A 199 -2.80 20.76 14.72
CA CYS A 199 -3.92 19.80 14.75
C CYS A 199 -5.04 20.12 13.75
N GLU A 200 -5.00 21.27 13.09
CA GLU A 200 -6.05 21.76 12.19
C GLU A 200 -5.55 21.91 10.75
N THR A 201 -4.32 22.41 10.57
CA THR A 201 -3.75 22.69 9.26
C THR A 201 -2.29 22.30 9.17
N PHE A 202 -1.85 22.10 7.93
CA PHE A 202 -0.44 22.06 7.57
C PHE A 202 -0.19 23.23 6.63
N ASN A 203 0.84 24.03 6.87
CA ASN A 203 1.20 25.15 5.99
C ASN A 203 2.66 25.05 5.57
N ASP A 204 2.89 25.39 4.30
CA ASP A 204 4.20 25.54 3.69
C ASP A 204 4.50 27.03 3.48
N GLU A 205 5.75 27.46 3.69
CA GLU A 205 6.15 28.88 3.55
C GLU A 205 5.80 29.47 2.19
N PHE A 206 5.85 28.69 1.10
CA PHE A 206 5.56 29.17 -0.26
C PHE A 206 4.13 28.91 -0.70
N SER A 207 3.59 27.74 -0.34
CA SER A 207 2.30 27.27 -0.83
C SER A 207 1.15 27.70 0.07
N GLY A 208 1.42 28.18 1.29
CA GLY A 208 0.41 28.53 2.27
C GLY A 208 -0.31 27.29 2.82
N PRO A 209 -1.61 27.39 3.17
CA PRO A 209 -2.40 26.27 3.69
C PRO A 209 -2.50 25.08 2.72
N MET A 210 -2.05 23.94 3.23
CA MET A 210 -2.13 22.57 2.73
C MET A 210 -3.52 21.92 2.76
N PRO A 211 -4.36 21.80 1.70
CA PRO A 211 -5.69 21.19 1.86
C PRO A 211 -5.65 19.69 2.16
N TYR A 212 -4.63 18.97 1.67
CA TYR A 212 -4.46 17.55 1.94
C TYR A 212 -2.98 17.17 1.98
N VAL A 213 -2.53 16.65 3.12
CA VAL A 213 -1.14 16.22 3.37
C VAL A 213 -1.19 14.87 4.08
N PRO A 214 -1.01 13.73 3.38
CA PRO A 214 -0.96 12.41 3.98
C PRO A 214 -0.10 12.36 5.24
N ARG A 215 -0.68 11.87 6.34
CA ARG A 215 -0.01 11.70 7.64
C ARG A 215 0.45 13.03 8.28
N SER A 216 -0.17 14.16 7.92
CA SER A 216 -0.04 15.41 8.69
C SER A 216 -0.62 15.25 10.10
N LYS A 217 -0.30 16.19 11.00
CA LYS A 217 -0.87 16.15 12.34
C LYS A 217 -2.40 16.25 12.29
N ALA A 218 -2.95 17.16 11.48
CA ALA A 218 -4.39 17.31 11.29
C ALA A 218 -5.08 15.99 10.84
N GLN A 219 -4.47 15.23 9.93
CA GLN A 219 -5.01 13.93 9.51
C GLN A 219 -4.91 12.85 10.59
N ILE A 220 -3.78 12.79 11.30
CA ILE A 220 -3.60 11.80 12.36
C ILE A 220 -4.50 12.13 13.56
N TYR A 221 -4.72 13.41 13.85
CA TYR A 221 -5.57 13.87 14.94
C TYR A 221 -7.05 13.56 14.76
N SER A 222 -7.54 13.37 13.53
CA SER A 222 -8.90 12.87 13.33
C SER A 222 -9.10 11.49 13.99
N ALA A 223 -8.04 10.67 14.09
CA ALA A 223 -8.04 9.40 14.82
C ALA A 223 -8.23 9.59 16.33
N PHE A 224 -7.66 10.65 16.91
CA PHE A 224 -7.80 10.98 18.33
C PHE A 224 -9.21 11.48 18.66
N SER A 225 -9.89 12.12 17.70
CA SER A 225 -11.30 12.52 17.81
C SER A 225 -12.30 11.39 17.55
N GLY A 226 -11.80 10.18 17.25
CA GLY A 226 -12.50 9.04 16.67
C GLY A 226 -13.49 8.31 17.57
N LEU A 227 -14.41 9.03 18.20
CA LEU A 227 -15.73 8.58 18.69
C LEU A 227 -16.79 9.72 18.66
N ALA A 228 -16.42 10.97 18.33
CA ALA A 228 -17.20 12.17 18.64
C ALA A 228 -17.97 12.82 17.46
N GLN A 229 -18.11 12.18 16.31
CA GLN A 229 -18.91 12.73 15.19
C GLN A 229 -19.84 11.69 14.58
N ASN A 230 -21.14 11.75 14.94
CA ASN A 230 -22.33 11.26 14.21
C ASN A 230 -22.26 9.95 13.37
N GLN A 231 -21.34 9.04 13.68
CA GLN A 231 -21.23 7.72 13.08
C GLN A 231 -21.61 6.66 14.12
N THR A 232 -22.21 5.56 13.66
CA THR A 232 -22.50 4.40 14.52
C THR A 232 -21.22 3.88 15.17
N VAL A 233 -21.27 3.44 16.44
CA VAL A 233 -20.11 2.95 17.23
C VAL A 233 -19.19 2.00 16.45
N ALA A 234 -19.76 1.10 15.64
CA ALA A 234 -18.99 0.15 14.85
C ALA A 234 -18.27 0.77 13.62
N GLY A 235 -18.87 1.77 12.98
CA GLY A 235 -18.24 2.55 11.91
C GLY A 235 -17.10 3.43 12.44
N SER A 236 -17.31 4.05 13.60
CA SER A 236 -16.30 4.85 14.31
C SER A 236 -15.10 4.00 14.73
N LEU A 237 -15.32 2.78 15.23
CA LEU A 237 -14.24 1.87 15.61
C LEU A 237 -13.43 1.36 14.39
N GLY A 238 -14.09 1.12 13.25
CA GLY A 238 -13.42 0.74 12.00
C GLY A 238 -12.47 1.85 11.50
N TYR A 239 -12.96 3.09 11.43
CA TYR A 239 -12.15 4.24 11.04
C TYR A 239 -11.00 4.50 12.01
N PHE A 240 -11.26 4.45 13.32
CA PHE A 240 -10.23 4.54 14.35
C PHE A 240 -9.13 3.50 14.14
N ASN A 241 -9.52 2.23 13.92
CA ASN A 241 -8.58 1.14 13.81
C ASN A 241 -7.65 1.31 12.59
N ASP A 242 -8.17 1.77 11.44
CA ASP A 242 -7.34 2.00 10.26
C ASP A 242 -6.31 3.11 10.45
N GLN A 243 -6.68 4.19 11.14
CA GLN A 243 -5.73 5.25 11.49
C GLN A 243 -4.70 4.78 12.55
N TRP A 244 -5.14 4.04 13.57
CA TRP A 244 -4.26 3.47 14.59
C TRP A 244 -3.20 2.56 13.96
N LYS A 245 -3.61 1.64 13.07
CA LYS A 245 -2.69 0.74 12.35
C LYS A 245 -1.67 1.51 11.51
N SER A 246 -2.10 2.55 10.79
CA SER A 246 -1.17 3.41 10.03
C SER A 246 -0.15 4.07 10.95
N MET A 247 -0.61 4.61 12.09
CA MET A 247 0.26 5.26 13.07
C MET A 247 1.25 4.28 13.71
N VAL A 248 0.84 3.05 14.01
CA VAL A 248 1.74 1.99 14.51
C VAL A 248 2.82 1.68 13.47
N ASN A 249 2.46 1.46 12.21
CA ASN A 249 3.46 1.17 11.17
C ASN A 249 4.39 2.35 10.90
N ASP A 250 3.87 3.58 10.93
CA ASP A 250 4.67 4.80 10.87
C ASP A 250 5.67 4.89 12.02
N TYR A 251 5.25 4.57 13.24
CA TYR A 251 6.12 4.55 14.41
C TYR A 251 7.17 3.44 14.33
N ARG A 252 6.78 2.22 13.95
CA ARG A 252 7.70 1.07 13.81
C ARG A 252 8.82 1.35 12.81
N SER A 253 8.52 2.04 11.70
CA SER A 253 9.52 2.44 10.70
C SER A 253 10.58 3.43 11.23
N CYS A 254 10.37 3.99 12.42
CA CYS A 254 11.31 4.94 13.02
C CYS A 254 12.48 4.22 13.73
N LYS A 255 13.64 4.87 13.69
CA LYS A 255 14.92 4.45 14.24
C LYS A 255 15.07 4.86 15.71
N LEU A 256 15.72 4.01 16.49
CA LEU A 256 16.14 4.27 17.87
C LEU A 256 17.63 3.97 18.02
N THR A 257 18.29 4.70 18.92
CA THR A 257 19.66 4.36 19.35
C THR A 257 19.65 3.11 20.23
N PHE A 258 18.66 2.99 21.12
CA PHE A 258 18.47 1.84 22.00
C PHE A 258 17.07 1.26 21.81
N GLU A 259 16.98 0.03 21.33
CA GLU A 259 15.71 -0.63 21.02
C GLU A 259 14.80 -0.81 22.25
N LYS A 260 15.40 -0.97 23.44
CA LYS A 260 14.68 -1.04 24.73
C LYS A 260 13.78 0.18 24.99
N ASP A 261 14.05 1.32 24.36
CA ASP A 261 13.30 2.55 24.56
C ASP A 261 12.00 2.59 23.72
N ARG A 262 11.74 1.58 22.88
CA ARG A 262 10.61 1.61 21.94
C ARG A 262 9.25 1.68 22.62
N ALA A 263 9.04 0.91 23.69
CA ALA A 263 7.77 0.96 24.41
C ALA A 263 7.55 2.34 25.06
N ILE A 264 8.55 2.87 25.76
CA ILE A 264 8.46 4.19 26.42
C ILE A 264 8.36 5.36 25.43
N ALA A 265 9.01 5.28 24.26
CA ALA A 265 8.91 6.29 23.22
C ALA A 265 7.52 6.33 22.54
N PHE A 266 6.70 5.28 22.68
CA PHE A 266 5.33 5.24 22.20
C PHE A 266 4.28 5.52 23.29
N ALA A 267 4.66 5.34 24.56
CA ALA A 267 3.77 5.41 25.73
C ALA A 267 2.90 6.67 25.78
N GLY A 268 3.46 7.84 25.47
CA GLY A 268 2.70 9.09 25.51
C GLY A 268 1.59 9.17 24.45
N ILE A 269 1.81 8.58 23.26
CA ILE A 269 0.81 8.51 22.21
C ILE A 269 -0.34 7.60 22.65
N ALA A 270 -0.01 6.41 23.14
CA ALA A 270 -0.99 5.47 23.68
C ALA A 270 -1.81 6.10 24.82
N ARG A 271 -1.15 6.81 25.75
CA ARG A 271 -1.82 7.52 26.85
C ARG A 271 -2.76 8.61 26.35
N ALA A 272 -2.33 9.39 25.35
CA ALA A 272 -3.15 10.45 24.76
C ALA A 272 -4.39 9.87 24.06
N VAL A 273 -4.25 8.80 23.28
CA VAL A 273 -5.39 8.12 22.63
C VAL A 273 -6.33 7.52 23.67
N GLN A 274 -5.81 6.84 24.70
CA GLN A 274 -6.60 6.31 25.81
C GLN A 274 -7.41 7.42 26.50
N SER A 275 -6.76 8.56 26.80
CA SER A 275 -7.42 9.69 27.46
C SER A 275 -8.54 10.31 26.60
N GLN A 276 -8.42 10.30 25.27
CA GLN A 276 -9.43 10.88 24.38
C GLN A 276 -10.57 9.92 24.07
N THR A 277 -10.27 8.63 23.93
CA THR A 277 -11.24 7.62 23.52
C THR A 277 -11.92 6.91 24.70
N GLY A 278 -11.30 6.93 25.87
CA GLY A 278 -11.71 6.13 27.03
C GLY A 278 -11.38 4.63 26.91
N MET A 279 -10.74 4.20 25.82
CA MET A 279 -10.34 2.81 25.61
C MET A 279 -9.12 2.43 26.47
N THR A 280 -8.99 1.15 26.79
CA THR A 280 -7.90 0.63 27.62
C THR A 280 -6.77 0.10 26.73
N TYR A 281 -5.61 0.76 26.77
CA TYR A 281 -4.41 0.33 26.07
C TYR A 281 -3.75 -0.87 26.77
N LEU A 282 -3.37 -1.87 25.99
CA LEU A 282 -2.67 -3.08 26.43
C LEU A 282 -1.53 -3.40 25.46
N ALA A 283 -0.29 -3.04 25.78
CA ALA A 283 0.92 -3.38 25.00
C ALA A 283 0.72 -3.40 23.46
N GLY A 284 0.21 -2.30 22.89
CA GLY A 284 0.05 -2.12 21.45
C GLY A 284 -1.34 -2.43 20.88
N ILE A 285 -2.23 -3.04 21.67
CA ILE A 285 -3.63 -3.27 21.28
C ILE A 285 -4.58 -2.49 22.21
N TRP A 286 -5.83 -2.34 21.78
CA TRP A 286 -6.91 -1.80 22.61
C TRP A 286 -7.79 -2.94 23.13
N LYS A 287 -8.08 -2.96 24.44
CA LYS A 287 -8.92 -3.99 25.08
C LYS A 287 -10.27 -4.14 24.36
N GLU A 288 -10.87 -3.01 23.99
CA GLU A 288 -12.19 -2.90 23.34
C GLU A 288 -12.15 -3.37 21.88
N ALA A 289 -10.99 -3.28 21.22
CA ALA A 289 -10.78 -3.71 19.83
C ALA A 289 -9.96 -5.00 19.71
N ALA A 290 -9.70 -5.71 20.82
CA ALA A 290 -8.75 -6.83 20.88
C ALA A 290 -9.03 -7.93 19.84
N HIS A 291 -10.29 -8.19 19.53
CA HIS A 291 -10.70 -9.16 18.50
C HIS A 291 -10.16 -8.84 17.08
N LEU A 292 -9.92 -7.57 16.76
CA LEU A 292 -9.31 -7.13 15.51
C LEU A 292 -7.83 -6.84 15.68
N ASP A 293 -7.44 -6.20 16.77
CA ASP A 293 -6.06 -5.77 16.99
C ASP A 293 -5.11 -6.94 17.15
N LEU A 294 -5.58 -8.06 17.72
CA LEU A 294 -4.80 -9.29 17.84
C LEU A 294 -4.54 -9.99 16.48
N LEU A 295 -5.22 -9.61 15.39
CA LEU A 295 -5.07 -10.24 14.06
C LEU A 295 -3.88 -9.71 13.24
N TRP A 296 -2.97 -8.94 13.85
CA TRP A 296 -1.74 -8.49 13.21
C TRP A 296 -0.84 -9.69 12.81
N CYS A 297 -0.02 -9.58 11.77
CA CYS A 297 1.02 -10.58 11.44
C CYS A 297 2.30 -9.92 10.91
N ALA A 298 3.43 -10.64 10.95
CA ALA A 298 4.66 -10.18 10.31
C ALA A 298 4.68 -10.63 8.85
N MET A 299 4.85 -9.68 7.91
CA MET A 299 4.89 -9.98 6.46
C MET A 299 6.27 -9.65 5.85
N PRO A 300 6.75 -10.46 4.90
CA PRO A 300 7.89 -10.10 4.06
C PRO A 300 7.58 -8.85 3.22
N ARG A 301 8.58 -8.01 2.95
CA ARG A 301 8.55 -6.96 1.92
C ARG A 301 8.57 -7.64 0.55
N GLY A 302 7.40 -7.79 -0.05
CA GLY A 302 7.27 -8.19 -1.45
C GLY A 302 6.02 -9.01 -1.75
N PRO A 303 5.60 -9.08 -3.03
CA PRO A 303 4.36 -9.72 -3.44
C PRO A 303 4.36 -11.26 -3.35
N LYS A 304 5.50 -11.88 -3.01
CA LYS A 304 5.60 -13.30 -2.66
C LYS A 304 5.44 -13.50 -1.15
N SER A 305 4.22 -13.52 -0.66
CA SER A 305 3.97 -14.02 0.71
C SER A 305 2.70 -14.85 0.77
N GLY A 306 2.85 -16.15 0.47
CA GLY A 306 2.27 -17.11 1.40
C GLY A 306 2.86 -16.81 2.78
N LEU A 307 2.04 -16.89 3.82
CA LEU A 307 2.42 -16.62 5.21
C LEU A 307 3.75 -17.34 5.54
N ARG A 308 4.88 -16.60 5.54
CA ARG A 308 6.24 -17.12 5.67
C ARG A 308 6.82 -16.65 7.00
N LEU A 309 7.54 -17.55 7.68
CA LEU A 309 8.37 -17.19 8.82
C LEU A 309 9.45 -16.19 8.40
N PRO A 310 9.75 -15.17 9.23
CA PRO A 310 11.00 -14.43 9.10
C PRO A 310 12.18 -15.36 9.38
N GLY A 311 13.28 -15.21 8.64
CA GLY A 311 14.51 -15.97 8.91
C GLY A 311 15.12 -15.61 10.28
N PRO A 312 16.03 -16.43 10.82
CA PRO A 312 16.64 -16.20 12.13
C PRO A 312 17.48 -14.91 12.12
N GLY A 313 16.93 -13.85 12.70
CA GLY A 313 17.66 -12.62 13.00
C GLY A 313 18.27 -12.71 14.40
N ARG A 314 19.60 -12.54 14.51
CA ARG A 314 20.31 -12.37 15.80
C ARG A 314 20.01 -11.01 16.44
N GLN A 315 18.76 -10.77 16.83
CA GLN A 315 18.42 -9.63 17.68
C GLN A 315 17.77 -10.13 18.97
N GLU A 316 18.18 -9.56 20.11
CA GLU A 316 17.53 -9.83 21.39
C GLU A 316 16.04 -9.48 21.31
N ARG A 317 15.20 -10.39 21.79
CA ARG A 317 13.75 -10.19 21.77
C ARG A 317 13.36 -9.02 22.66
N PRO A 318 12.55 -8.07 22.17
CA PRO A 318 11.92 -7.10 23.04
C PRO A 318 11.10 -7.81 24.12
N LYS A 319 11.22 -7.36 25.38
CA LYS A 319 10.41 -7.89 26.49
C LYS A 319 8.95 -7.43 26.33
N ALA A 320 8.15 -8.23 25.65
CA ALA A 320 6.73 -8.00 25.46
C ALA A 320 5.95 -9.32 25.42
N PRO A 321 4.64 -9.32 25.75
CA PRO A 321 3.79 -10.50 25.65
C PRO A 321 3.71 -11.01 24.21
N SER A 322 3.68 -12.33 24.03
CA SER A 322 3.65 -12.97 22.69
C SER A 322 2.55 -12.46 21.75
N TRP A 323 1.45 -11.93 22.28
CA TRP A 323 0.33 -11.37 21.52
C TRP A 323 0.49 -9.90 21.12
N SER A 324 1.52 -9.23 21.62
CA SER A 324 1.85 -7.84 21.29
C SER A 324 2.76 -7.77 20.06
N TRP A 325 2.48 -6.82 19.16
CA TRP A 325 3.35 -6.57 18.02
C TRP A 325 4.73 -6.02 18.45
N PHE A 326 4.90 -5.54 19.69
CA PHE A 326 6.22 -5.14 20.21
C PHE A 326 7.21 -6.32 20.28
N THR A 327 6.75 -7.57 20.25
CA THR A 327 7.61 -8.76 20.25
C THR A 327 8.40 -8.95 18.96
N VAL A 328 7.94 -8.36 17.87
CA VAL A 328 8.59 -8.44 16.56
C VAL A 328 9.53 -7.24 16.41
N PRO A 329 10.85 -7.44 16.22
CA PRO A 329 11.79 -6.36 15.95
C PRO A 329 11.35 -5.47 14.78
N CYS A 330 11.67 -4.19 14.86
CA CYS A 330 11.31 -3.22 13.82
C CYS A 330 12.30 -3.15 12.65
N GLN A 331 13.33 -4.00 12.62
CA GLN A 331 14.31 -4.12 11.53
C GLN A 331 14.81 -5.56 11.46
N LEU A 332 14.02 -6.46 10.86
CA LEU A 332 14.39 -7.88 10.73
C LEU A 332 15.37 -8.14 9.58
N SER A 333 15.26 -7.40 8.45
CA SER A 333 16.21 -7.32 7.32
C SER A 333 15.68 -6.33 6.25
N PRO A 334 16.40 -6.04 5.14
CA PRO A 334 15.85 -5.26 4.01
C PRO A 334 14.54 -5.85 3.44
N ASP A 335 14.32 -7.16 3.65
CA ASP A 335 13.23 -7.95 3.07
C ASP A 335 12.02 -8.13 4.02
N TYR A 336 12.03 -7.59 5.23
CA TYR A 336 10.95 -7.78 6.22
C TYR A 336 10.80 -6.53 7.08
N ASP A 337 9.62 -5.91 7.10
CA ASP A 337 9.49 -4.72 7.96
C ASP A 337 8.07 -4.20 8.24
N VAL A 338 7.02 -4.94 7.90
CA VAL A 338 5.65 -4.47 8.13
C VAL A 338 4.92 -5.47 9.01
N VAL A 339 4.43 -4.96 10.15
CA VAL A 339 3.33 -5.62 10.83
C VAL A 339 2.08 -5.31 10.03
N ASP A 340 1.59 -6.33 9.35
CA ASP A 340 0.43 -6.26 8.49
C ASP A 340 -0.82 -6.44 9.34
N TYR A 341 -1.77 -5.55 9.12
CA TYR A 341 -3.10 -5.59 9.70
C TYR A 341 -4.17 -5.91 8.65
N GLY A 342 -3.76 -6.42 7.48
CA GLY A 342 -4.64 -6.81 6.37
C GLY A 342 -5.73 -7.77 6.81
N LEU A 343 -5.42 -8.74 7.69
CA LEU A 343 -6.43 -9.60 8.29
C LEU A 343 -7.44 -8.82 9.13
N SER A 344 -6.98 -7.87 9.95
CA SER A 344 -7.85 -6.97 10.70
C SER A 344 -8.71 -6.10 9.76
N THR A 345 -8.15 -5.63 8.64
CA THR A 345 -8.86 -4.80 7.65
C THR A 345 -9.86 -5.61 6.81
N ILE A 346 -9.61 -6.90 6.56
CA ILE A 346 -10.62 -7.79 5.97
C ILE A 346 -11.71 -8.12 7.01
N ALA A 347 -11.34 -8.23 8.29
CA ALA A 347 -12.26 -8.52 9.39
C ALA A 347 -13.06 -7.30 9.90
N ALA A 348 -12.70 -6.05 9.56
CA ALA A 348 -13.34 -4.85 10.11
C ALA A 348 -14.64 -4.34 9.41
N PRO A 349 -14.76 -4.22 8.07
CA PRO A 349 -15.71 -3.32 7.38
C PRO A 349 -17.20 -3.66 7.48
N ARG A 350 -17.56 -4.68 8.24
CA ARG A 350 -18.86 -5.37 8.15
C ARG A 350 -19.27 -5.86 9.54
N SER A 351 -19.61 -4.93 10.42
CA SER A 351 -19.97 -5.20 11.81
C SER A 351 -21.38 -5.77 11.97
N LYS A 352 -22.26 -5.56 10.98
CA LYS A 352 -23.65 -6.06 10.99
C LYS A 352 -23.70 -7.58 10.69
N GLU A 353 -22.62 -8.12 10.13
CA GLU A 353 -22.43 -9.51 9.72
C GLU A 353 -21.59 -10.33 10.72
N THR A 354 -21.10 -9.69 11.80
CA THR A 354 -20.32 -10.37 12.83
C THR A 354 -21.25 -11.15 13.76
N VAL A 355 -21.09 -12.49 13.74
CA VAL A 355 -21.83 -13.42 14.60
C VAL A 355 -21.19 -13.52 15.98
N TYR A 356 -19.86 -13.42 16.03
CA TYR A 356 -19.10 -13.55 17.26
C TYR A 356 -17.78 -12.77 17.20
N HIS A 357 -17.41 -12.17 18.33
CA HIS A 357 -16.08 -11.66 18.59
C HIS A 357 -15.56 -12.10 19.97
N ALA A 358 -14.26 -12.31 20.09
CA ALA A 358 -13.63 -12.52 21.38
C ALA A 358 -13.60 -11.23 22.19
N SER A 359 -13.66 -11.35 23.51
CA SER A 359 -13.57 -10.23 24.42
C SER A 359 -12.53 -10.47 25.51
N VAL A 360 -11.86 -9.41 25.94
CA VAL A 360 -10.94 -9.45 27.08
C VAL A 360 -11.75 -9.41 28.37
N LEU A 361 -11.75 -10.51 29.13
CA LEU A 361 -12.41 -10.62 30.43
C LEU A 361 -11.65 -9.86 31.51
N SER A 362 -10.33 -10.07 31.54
CA SER A 362 -9.43 -9.40 32.47
C SER A 362 -8.02 -9.32 31.87
N PHE A 363 -7.21 -8.43 32.42
CA PHE A 363 -5.77 -8.36 32.17
C PHE A 363 -5.06 -8.20 33.51
N GLY A 364 -3.79 -8.59 33.58
CA GLY A 364 -3.00 -8.52 34.80
C GLY A 364 -1.56 -8.16 34.50
N HIS A 365 -0.97 -7.30 35.32
CA HIS A 365 0.44 -6.95 35.30
C HIS A 365 0.97 -6.99 36.73
N PRO A 366 2.20 -7.49 36.98
CA PRO A 366 2.76 -7.60 38.33
C PRO A 366 2.78 -6.28 39.09
N LYS A 367 2.88 -5.15 38.37
CA LYS A 367 2.95 -3.80 38.95
C LYS A 367 1.63 -3.05 39.02
N LEU A 368 0.53 -3.58 38.47
CA LEU A 368 -0.71 -2.81 38.24
C LEU A 368 -1.40 -2.22 39.49
N PRO A 369 -1.25 -2.78 40.71
CA PRO A 369 -1.77 -2.12 41.91
C PRO A 369 -0.94 -0.91 42.36
N ALA A 370 0.37 -0.90 42.07
CA ALA A 370 1.31 0.11 42.58
C ALA A 370 1.71 1.15 41.52
N GLU A 371 1.77 0.74 40.25
CA GLU A 371 2.27 1.54 39.13
C GLU A 371 1.38 1.34 37.88
N PRO A 372 0.20 2.01 37.79
CA PRO A 372 -0.70 1.87 36.64
C PRO A 372 -0.05 2.26 35.31
N GLU A 373 0.90 3.21 35.34
CA GLU A 373 1.63 3.69 34.17
C GLU A 373 2.52 2.63 33.50
N ALA A 374 2.88 1.57 34.23
CA ALA A 374 3.66 0.46 33.69
C ALA A 374 3.02 -0.13 32.42
N LEU A 375 1.67 -0.16 32.34
CA LEU A 375 0.92 -0.65 31.18
C LEU A 375 1.30 -0.05 29.83
N PHE A 376 1.91 1.14 29.81
CA PHE A 376 2.24 1.85 28.57
C PHE A 376 3.66 1.55 28.06
N TYR A 377 4.57 1.09 28.93
CA TYR A 377 5.99 0.99 28.58
C TYR A 377 6.73 -0.22 29.18
N ASP A 378 6.20 -0.82 30.24
CA ASP A 378 6.74 -2.02 30.87
C ASP A 378 5.72 -3.13 30.73
N PHE A 379 6.03 -4.09 29.85
CA PHE A 379 5.10 -5.16 29.50
C PHE A 379 5.50 -6.50 30.14
N ASP A 380 6.47 -6.50 31.05
CA ASP A 380 7.00 -7.71 31.66
C ASP A 380 5.93 -8.37 32.57
N GLY A 381 5.57 -9.61 32.26
CA GLY A 381 4.48 -10.32 32.94
C GLY A 381 3.06 -9.83 32.62
N LEU A 382 2.86 -8.98 31.61
CA LEU A 382 1.52 -8.56 31.19
C LEU A 382 0.76 -9.73 30.52
N GLY A 383 -0.37 -10.13 31.12
CA GLY A 383 -1.24 -11.17 30.60
C GLY A 383 -2.66 -10.68 30.32
N ILE A 384 -3.35 -11.34 29.38
CA ILE A 384 -4.77 -11.13 29.09
C ILE A 384 -5.54 -12.46 29.20
N ARG A 385 -6.77 -12.40 29.72
CA ARG A 385 -7.71 -13.51 29.73
C ARG A 385 -8.81 -13.23 28.71
N LEU A 386 -8.91 -14.08 27.69
CA LEU A 386 -9.90 -13.96 26.61
C LEU A 386 -11.09 -14.89 26.85
N SER A 387 -12.30 -14.39 26.63
CA SER A 387 -13.47 -15.23 26.39
C SER A 387 -13.48 -15.64 24.92
N THR A 388 -13.11 -16.88 24.64
CA THR A 388 -12.96 -17.41 23.27
C THR A 388 -13.20 -18.91 23.18
N TYR A 389 -13.53 -19.38 21.98
CA TYR A 389 -13.57 -20.79 21.65
C TYR A 389 -12.16 -21.30 21.37
N LYS A 390 -11.71 -22.28 22.16
CA LYS A 390 -10.45 -22.99 21.96
C LYS A 390 -10.71 -24.35 21.32
N VAL A 391 -9.93 -24.67 20.29
CA VAL A 391 -9.99 -25.95 19.58
C VAL A 391 -8.56 -26.51 19.53
N PRO A 392 -8.29 -27.73 20.06
CA PRO A 392 -6.99 -28.39 19.88
C PRO A 392 -6.62 -28.44 18.39
N ALA A 393 -5.35 -28.26 18.03
CA ALA A 393 -4.94 -28.25 16.63
C ALA A 393 -3.53 -28.83 16.43
N GLY A 394 -3.35 -29.58 15.34
CA GLY A 394 -2.04 -29.97 14.83
C GLY A 394 -1.49 -28.92 13.86
N LEU A 395 -0.17 -28.87 13.74
CA LEU A 395 0.53 -28.05 12.74
C LEU A 395 1.30 -28.97 11.79
N ARG A 396 1.28 -28.65 10.50
CA ARG A 396 1.99 -29.42 9.47
C ARG A 396 2.61 -28.50 8.43
N TRP A 397 3.84 -28.80 8.02
CA TRP A 397 4.45 -28.18 6.85
C TRP A 397 3.80 -28.70 5.56
N GLU A 398 3.36 -27.78 4.69
CA GLU A 398 3.03 -28.09 3.30
C GLU A 398 3.73 -27.08 2.40
N ASN A 399 4.87 -27.51 1.82
CA ASN A 399 5.88 -26.63 1.24
C ASN A 399 6.37 -25.60 2.29
N ASP A 400 6.54 -24.33 1.89
CA ASP A 400 6.98 -23.21 2.76
C ASP A 400 5.85 -22.61 3.61
N VAL A 401 4.70 -23.28 3.76
CA VAL A 401 3.53 -22.75 4.48
C VAL A 401 3.07 -23.72 5.56
N VAL A 402 2.77 -23.19 6.74
CA VAL A 402 2.23 -23.98 7.85
C VAL A 402 0.72 -24.11 7.71
N GLN A 403 0.26 -25.36 7.77
CA GLN A 403 -1.14 -25.71 7.82
C GLN A 403 -1.59 -25.96 9.26
N LEU A 404 -2.75 -25.41 9.58
CA LEU A 404 -3.44 -25.59 10.84
C LEU A 404 -4.53 -26.66 10.69
N MET A 405 -4.45 -27.70 11.51
CA MET A 405 -5.29 -28.91 11.47
C MET A 405 -6.12 -29.04 12.76
N PRO A 406 -7.36 -28.53 12.80
CA PRO A 406 -8.22 -28.64 13.98
C PRO A 406 -8.42 -30.11 14.38
N HIS A 407 -8.23 -30.45 15.65
CA HIS A 407 -8.24 -31.82 16.21
C HIS A 407 -7.29 -32.81 15.51
N GLY A 408 -6.17 -32.31 14.94
CA GLY A 408 -5.23 -33.15 14.19
C GLY A 408 -5.80 -33.66 12.86
N GLN A 409 -6.97 -33.18 12.47
CA GLN A 409 -7.61 -33.46 11.20
C GLN A 409 -7.40 -32.26 10.28
N PRO A 410 -7.34 -32.45 8.95
CA PRO A 410 -7.40 -31.32 8.02
C PRO A 410 -8.71 -30.51 8.13
N MET A 411 -9.66 -30.97 8.96
CA MET A 411 -11.04 -30.51 9.05
C MET A 411 -11.47 -30.37 10.51
N LEU A 412 -12.34 -29.40 10.81
CA LEU A 412 -13.14 -29.46 12.04
C LEU A 412 -14.04 -30.72 11.98
N PRO A 413 -14.15 -31.52 13.05
CA PRO A 413 -15.08 -32.63 13.08
C PRO A 413 -16.50 -32.16 12.74
N LYS A 414 -17.29 -32.99 12.06
CA LYS A 414 -18.72 -32.78 11.75
C LYS A 414 -19.62 -32.42 12.97
N LYS A 415 -19.07 -32.38 14.19
CA LYS A 415 -19.73 -32.15 15.48
C LYS A 415 -19.72 -30.69 15.97
N LEU A 416 -19.48 -29.72 15.10
CA LEU A 416 -20.09 -28.40 15.29
C LEU A 416 -21.42 -28.48 14.54
N ASP A 417 -22.52 -28.78 15.24
CA ASP A 417 -23.89 -29.03 14.73
C ASP A 417 -24.53 -27.89 13.90
N ILE A 418 -23.72 -26.93 13.44
CA ILE A 418 -24.09 -25.68 12.76
C ILE A 418 -23.81 -25.72 11.25
N PHE A 419 -23.04 -26.69 10.71
CA PHE A 419 -22.60 -26.68 9.29
C PHE A 419 -22.72 -28.02 8.54
N PRO A 420 -23.93 -28.46 8.15
CA PRO A 420 -24.13 -29.79 7.56
C PRO A 420 -23.83 -29.93 6.06
N LYS A 421 -23.56 -28.84 5.30
CA LYS A 421 -23.47 -28.88 3.82
C LYS A 421 -22.19 -28.32 3.17
N TYR A 422 -21.11 -28.10 3.91
CA TYR A 422 -19.87 -27.54 3.35
C TYR A 422 -18.80 -28.60 3.00
N ASP A 423 -18.09 -28.44 1.86
CA ASP A 423 -16.98 -29.29 1.37
C ASP A 423 -15.61 -28.59 1.63
N PRO A 424 -14.81 -29.04 2.62
CA PRO A 424 -13.67 -28.29 3.17
C PRO A 424 -12.30 -28.89 2.78
N ARG A 425 -12.03 -29.07 1.48
CA ARG A 425 -10.77 -29.68 0.99
C ARG A 425 -9.50 -28.81 1.13
N THR A 426 -9.54 -27.66 1.80
CA THR A 426 -8.37 -26.79 2.03
C THR A 426 -8.13 -26.59 3.53
N ALA A 427 -6.99 -27.06 4.04
CA ALA A 427 -6.52 -26.76 5.38
C ALA A 427 -6.36 -25.24 5.59
N MET A 428 -6.58 -24.78 6.83
CA MET A 428 -6.46 -23.36 7.18
C MET A 428 -4.97 -22.98 7.21
N LYS A 429 -4.57 -22.03 6.37
CA LYS A 429 -3.18 -21.52 6.37
C LYS A 429 -2.97 -20.63 7.60
N CYS A 430 -1.84 -20.78 8.28
CA CYS A 430 -1.46 -19.90 9.38
C CYS A 430 -0.16 -19.16 9.09
N SER A 431 -0.07 -17.95 9.66
CA SER A 431 1.16 -17.15 9.69
C SER A 431 1.76 -17.31 11.05
N LEU A 432 2.92 -17.94 11.10
CA LEU A 432 3.69 -17.97 12.33
C LEU A 432 4.42 -16.64 12.51
N ASP A 433 4.36 -16.09 13.71
CA ASP A 433 5.03 -14.85 14.11
C ASP A 433 6.07 -15.08 15.22
N ASP A 434 6.21 -16.33 15.70
CA ASP A 434 7.31 -16.71 16.60
C ASP A 434 8.62 -16.89 15.83
N LEU A 435 9.49 -15.90 15.92
CA LEU A 435 10.77 -15.81 15.23
C LEU A 435 11.80 -16.87 15.65
N SER A 436 11.55 -17.66 16.71
CA SER A 436 12.44 -18.78 17.07
C SER A 436 12.14 -20.03 16.27
N LEU A 437 10.94 -20.15 15.70
CA LEU A 437 10.61 -21.31 14.88
C LEU A 437 11.31 -21.13 13.54
N SER A 438 12.21 -22.05 13.20
CA SER A 438 12.83 -22.11 11.87
C SER A 438 12.07 -23.08 10.96
N VAL A 439 12.14 -22.87 9.63
CA VAL A 439 11.55 -23.82 8.63
C VAL A 439 12.18 -25.22 8.74
N THR A 440 13.35 -25.31 9.40
CA THR A 440 14.11 -26.54 9.65
C THR A 440 13.78 -27.24 10.98
N GLU A 441 12.98 -26.63 11.85
CA GLU A 441 12.62 -27.17 13.16
C GLU A 441 11.27 -27.93 13.16
N GLU A 442 11.14 -28.87 14.11
CA GLU A 442 9.89 -29.60 14.35
C GLU A 442 8.80 -28.63 14.86
N LEU A 443 7.62 -28.63 14.21
CA LEU A 443 6.51 -27.78 14.63
C LEU A 443 5.98 -28.17 16.03
N PRO A 444 5.47 -27.22 16.84
CA PRO A 444 4.91 -27.54 18.15
C PRO A 444 3.77 -28.57 18.09
N LYS A 445 3.87 -29.62 18.91
CA LYS A 445 2.93 -30.76 18.93
C LYS A 445 1.62 -30.48 19.66
N ASN A 446 1.61 -29.55 20.62
CA ASN A 446 0.46 -29.26 21.49
C ASN A 446 -0.23 -27.93 21.15
N ALA A 447 -0.29 -27.57 19.86
CA ALA A 447 -0.93 -26.34 19.45
C ALA A 447 -2.45 -26.36 19.66
N SER A 448 -3.03 -25.18 19.80
CA SER A 448 -4.46 -24.95 19.81
C SER A 448 -4.77 -23.73 18.97
N MET A 449 -5.94 -23.70 18.35
CA MET A 449 -6.45 -22.51 17.71
C MET A 449 -7.53 -21.88 18.59
N ILE A 450 -7.57 -20.55 18.63
CA ILE A 450 -8.65 -19.80 19.27
C ILE A 450 -9.36 -18.91 18.27
N LEU A 451 -10.65 -18.67 18.45
CA LEU A 451 -11.48 -17.87 17.54
C LEU A 451 -11.58 -16.42 18.02
N LEU A 452 -11.16 -15.45 17.20
CA LEU A 452 -11.29 -14.03 17.53
C LEU A 452 -12.50 -13.39 16.87
N VAL A 453 -12.78 -13.71 15.61
CA VAL A 453 -13.91 -13.16 14.86
C VAL A 453 -14.56 -14.26 14.03
N PHE A 454 -15.89 -14.33 14.08
CA PHE A 454 -16.70 -15.14 13.16
C PHE A 454 -17.80 -14.29 12.55
N LYS A 455 -17.93 -14.38 11.23
CA LYS A 455 -18.93 -13.67 10.45
C LYS A 455 -19.75 -14.63 9.60
N ALA A 456 -21.02 -14.28 9.42
CA ALA A 456 -21.93 -14.94 8.50
C ALA A 456 -22.86 -13.91 7.87
N TYR A 457 -23.01 -13.95 6.54
CA TYR A 457 -23.98 -13.08 5.86
C TYR A 457 -24.68 -13.80 4.71
N HIS A 458 -25.93 -13.41 4.48
CA HIS A 458 -26.81 -13.96 3.46
C HIS A 458 -27.05 -12.94 2.34
N GLU A 459 -26.99 -13.36 1.09
CA GLU A 459 -27.15 -12.49 -0.08
C GLU A 459 -28.07 -13.12 -1.14
N ASN A 460 -28.88 -12.30 -1.81
CA ASN A 460 -29.78 -12.68 -2.90
C ASN A 460 -29.38 -11.91 -4.18
N ARG A 461 -29.55 -12.53 -5.35
CA ARG A 461 -29.39 -11.92 -6.69
C ARG A 461 -30.11 -10.57 -6.92
N LYS A 462 -31.18 -10.24 -6.18
CA LYS A 462 -31.93 -8.98 -6.32
C LYS A 462 -31.61 -7.91 -5.25
N GLY A 463 -30.62 -8.15 -4.40
CA GLY A 463 -30.20 -7.24 -3.32
C GLY A 463 -30.17 -7.92 -1.95
N SER A 464 -29.33 -7.39 -1.06
CA SER A 464 -29.03 -7.98 0.25
C SER A 464 -30.20 -7.82 1.26
N LYS A 465 -30.66 -8.91 1.90
CA LYS A 465 -31.40 -8.81 3.19
C LYS A 465 -30.58 -9.40 4.33
N TRP A 466 -30.83 -8.86 5.51
CA TRP A 466 -30.04 -9.07 6.72
C TRP A 466 -30.69 -10.11 7.64
N TYR A 467 -29.92 -11.12 8.05
CA TYR A 467 -30.28 -12.01 9.16
C TYR A 467 -29.08 -12.18 10.08
N MET A 468 -29.29 -11.99 11.39
CA MET A 468 -28.28 -12.26 12.40
C MET A 468 -28.37 -13.75 12.76
N LEU A 469 -27.48 -14.57 12.21
CA LEU A 469 -27.35 -15.96 12.68
C LEU A 469 -26.66 -15.92 14.05
N LYS A 470 -27.30 -16.37 15.14
CA LYS A 470 -26.54 -16.64 16.37
C LYS A 470 -25.74 -17.93 16.19
N PHE A 471 -24.64 -18.06 16.92
CA PHE A 471 -23.79 -19.27 16.90
C PHE A 471 -24.54 -20.59 17.14
N LYS A 472 -25.77 -20.54 17.70
CA LYS A 472 -26.63 -21.69 17.97
C LYS A 472 -27.84 -21.81 17.04
N ASP A 473 -28.07 -20.85 16.15
CA ASP A 473 -29.26 -20.83 15.31
C ASP A 473 -29.06 -21.74 14.09
N GLN A 474 -30.01 -22.65 13.87
CA GLN A 474 -30.06 -23.40 12.62
C GLN A 474 -30.47 -22.44 11.49
N VAL A 475 -29.77 -22.52 10.35
CA VAL A 475 -30.15 -21.77 9.14
C VAL A 475 -31.62 -22.08 8.81
N PRO A 476 -32.50 -21.06 8.60
CA PRO A 476 -33.90 -21.30 8.31
C PRO A 476 -34.04 -22.24 7.11
N LYS A 477 -34.68 -23.40 7.33
CA LYS A 477 -35.07 -24.30 6.25
C LYS A 477 -36.32 -23.73 5.60
N ASP A 478 -36.15 -23.35 4.34
CA ASP A 478 -37.16 -23.38 3.29
C ASP A 478 -38.40 -22.47 3.47
N ASN A 479 -38.34 -21.30 2.81
CA ASN A 479 -39.51 -20.75 2.11
C ASN A 479 -39.18 -20.79 0.61
N GLU A 480 -40.14 -21.10 -0.25
CA GLU A 480 -39.97 -21.39 -1.68
C GLU A 480 -39.37 -20.25 -2.54
N GLU A 481 -39.07 -19.09 -1.95
CA GLU A 481 -38.24 -18.01 -2.54
C GLU A 481 -36.71 -18.18 -2.30
N ALA A 482 -36.27 -19.24 -1.61
CA ALA A 482 -34.91 -19.43 -1.12
C ALA A 482 -33.87 -19.90 -2.16
N SER A 483 -34.26 -20.18 -3.41
CA SER A 483 -33.35 -20.72 -4.44
C SER A 483 -32.32 -19.71 -4.97
N ASP A 484 -32.50 -18.41 -4.72
CA ASP A 484 -31.59 -17.32 -5.15
C ASP A 484 -30.67 -16.79 -4.03
N TRP A 485 -30.64 -17.44 -2.86
CA TRP A 485 -29.90 -16.98 -1.68
C TRP A 485 -28.64 -17.80 -1.39
N TRP A 486 -27.55 -17.16 -0.95
CA TRP A 486 -26.37 -17.86 -0.44
C TRP A 486 -25.82 -17.27 0.86
N THR A 487 -25.15 -18.11 1.65
CA THR A 487 -24.46 -17.71 2.88
C THR A 487 -22.95 -17.81 2.71
N GLU A 488 -22.23 -16.76 3.11
CA GLU A 488 -20.77 -16.79 3.23
C GLU A 488 -20.37 -16.70 4.71
N TYR A 489 -19.32 -17.46 5.07
CA TYR A 489 -18.77 -17.50 6.42
C TYR A 489 -17.33 -17.00 6.41
N GLN A 490 -16.87 -16.41 7.52
CA GLN A 490 -15.46 -16.03 7.67
C GLN A 490 -15.04 -16.24 9.12
N PHE A 491 -13.87 -16.87 9.32
CA PHE A 491 -13.27 -17.13 10.62
C PHE A 491 -11.87 -16.53 10.68
N SER A 492 -11.49 -15.96 11.81
CA SER A 492 -10.13 -15.47 12.04
C SER A 492 -9.76 -15.61 13.50
N GLY A 493 -8.49 -15.91 13.79
CA GLY A 493 -8.05 -16.12 15.16
C GLY A 493 -6.57 -16.39 15.32
N LEU A 494 -6.17 -16.83 16.52
CA LEU A 494 -4.77 -17.06 16.88
C LEU A 494 -4.45 -18.56 16.92
N VAL A 495 -3.18 -18.87 16.67
CA VAL A 495 -2.56 -20.16 16.99
C VAL A 495 -1.74 -19.96 18.27
N ILE A 496 -1.99 -20.82 19.26
CA ILE A 496 -1.40 -20.76 20.59
C ILE A 496 -0.79 -22.12 20.99
N VAL A 497 0.20 -22.10 21.87
CA VAL A 497 0.80 -23.29 22.50
C VAL A 497 0.85 -23.11 24.02
N PRO A 498 0.83 -24.19 24.82
CA PRO A 498 1.06 -24.12 26.26
C PRO A 498 2.43 -23.50 26.55
N GLU A 499 2.48 -22.64 27.57
CA GLU A 499 3.74 -22.17 28.13
C GLU A 499 4.29 -23.21 29.11
N GLU A 500 5.61 -23.45 29.15
CA GLU A 500 6.21 -24.42 30.07
C GLU A 500 5.99 -23.96 31.52
N GLY A 501 5.17 -24.70 32.26
CA GLY A 501 4.84 -24.44 33.66
C GLY A 501 4.59 -25.74 34.43
N PRO A 502 4.58 -25.71 35.77
CA PRO A 502 4.37 -26.91 36.58
C PRO A 502 3.03 -27.59 36.24
N PRO A 503 2.95 -28.93 36.21
CA PRO A 503 1.78 -29.66 35.79
C PRO A 503 0.65 -29.46 36.80
N GLY A 504 -0.33 -28.60 36.48
CA GLY A 504 -1.48 -28.37 37.36
C GLY A 504 -2.30 -27.13 37.07
N ASP A 505 -1.79 -26.16 36.31
CA ASP A 505 -2.57 -24.96 35.92
C ASP A 505 -3.01 -25.09 34.46
N ASP A 506 -4.32 -25.08 34.20
CA ASP A 506 -4.92 -25.22 32.87
C ASP A 506 -4.66 -23.96 31.97
N GLY A 507 -3.62 -23.17 32.27
CA GLY A 507 -3.83 -21.75 32.56
C GLY A 507 -2.98 -20.69 31.86
N SER A 508 -1.87 -21.01 31.17
CA SER A 508 -1.08 -20.01 30.39
C SER A 508 -0.78 -20.47 28.97
N TRP A 509 -0.91 -19.55 28.03
CA TRP A 509 -0.82 -19.82 26.58
C TRP A 509 0.01 -18.74 25.90
N LYS A 510 0.92 -19.18 25.02
CA LYS A 510 1.75 -18.33 24.18
C LYS A 510 1.21 -18.30 22.75
N ARG A 511 1.05 -17.12 22.17
CA ARG A 511 0.76 -16.96 20.74
C ARG A 511 1.99 -17.32 19.90
N ILE A 512 1.76 -18.05 18.83
CA ILE A 512 2.79 -18.38 17.82
C ILE A 512 2.36 -18.05 16.39
N GLY A 513 1.12 -17.61 16.18
CA GLY A 513 0.66 -17.19 14.87
C GLY A 513 -0.81 -16.77 14.79
N VAL A 514 -1.25 -16.49 13.56
CA VAL A 514 -2.62 -16.11 13.21
C VAL A 514 -3.14 -16.91 12.02
N TYR A 515 -4.46 -17.02 11.89
CA TYR A 515 -5.11 -17.67 10.76
C TYR A 515 -6.36 -16.91 10.29
N MET A 516 -6.74 -17.13 9.04
CA MET A 516 -8.04 -16.72 8.50
C MET A 516 -8.57 -17.77 7.53
N PHE A 517 -9.89 -17.99 7.55
CA PHE A 517 -10.57 -18.93 6.67
C PHE A 517 -11.86 -18.32 6.11
N ILE A 518 -12.04 -18.47 4.79
CA ILE A 518 -13.21 -18.03 4.02
C ILE A 518 -13.60 -19.18 3.09
N PRO A 519 -14.74 -19.86 3.29
CA PRO A 519 -15.07 -21.09 2.58
C PRO A 519 -15.34 -20.93 1.07
N ARG A 520 -15.71 -19.74 0.58
CA ARG A 520 -16.06 -19.51 -0.84
C ARG A 520 -14.93 -19.05 -1.76
N LEU A 521 -13.71 -18.87 -1.26
CA LEU A 521 -12.56 -18.72 -2.14
C LEU A 521 -12.22 -20.01 -2.93
N TRP A 522 -12.90 -21.14 -2.65
CA TRP A 522 -12.68 -22.42 -3.34
C TRP A 522 -13.90 -23.03 -4.05
N ALA A 523 -15.14 -22.66 -3.70
CA ALA A 523 -16.33 -23.23 -4.36
C ALA A 523 -16.52 -22.77 -5.82
N ILE A 524 -15.92 -21.64 -6.23
CA ILE A 524 -15.84 -21.19 -7.64
C ILE A 524 -14.69 -21.88 -8.40
N LEU A 525 -13.74 -22.50 -7.69
CA LEU A 525 -12.61 -23.25 -8.29
C LEU A 525 -12.81 -24.78 -8.30
N GLY A 526 -13.84 -25.30 -7.62
CA GLY A 526 -14.01 -26.74 -7.37
C GLY A 526 -15.21 -27.43 -8.01
N GLN A 527 -16.10 -26.72 -8.72
CA GLN A 527 -17.23 -27.34 -9.44
C GLN A 527 -16.88 -27.73 -10.87
N ILE A 528 -15.99 -28.71 -11.02
CA ILE A 528 -16.11 -29.71 -12.08
C ILE A 528 -15.86 -31.06 -11.40
N ARG A 529 -16.95 -31.74 -11.00
CA ARG A 529 -16.91 -33.20 -10.88
C ARG A 529 -17.04 -33.79 -12.29
N PRO A 530 -16.42 -34.95 -12.57
CA PRO A 530 -16.29 -35.46 -13.92
C PRO A 530 -17.67 -35.88 -14.44
N LEU A 531 -18.10 -35.30 -15.55
CA LEU A 531 -19.25 -35.81 -16.30
C LEU A 531 -18.81 -37.07 -17.05
N ASN A 532 -19.59 -38.13 -16.83
CA ASN A 532 -19.57 -39.43 -17.47
C ASN A 532 -19.56 -39.29 -19.02
N PRO A 533 -18.81 -40.08 -19.81
CA PRO A 533 -18.60 -39.82 -21.24
C PRO A 533 -19.82 -39.98 -22.17
N ASN A 534 -20.99 -40.40 -21.68
CA ASN A 534 -22.10 -40.83 -22.53
C ASN A 534 -23.46 -40.19 -22.17
N SER A 535 -23.62 -38.88 -22.36
CA SER A 535 -24.96 -38.33 -22.57
C SER A 535 -24.91 -37.02 -23.36
N THR A 536 -25.31 -37.11 -24.62
CA THR A 536 -25.70 -36.01 -25.50
C THR A 536 -26.90 -35.24 -24.94
N VAL A 537 -26.89 -33.91 -24.97
CA VAL A 537 -27.99 -33.00 -25.43
C VAL A 537 -27.57 -31.52 -25.26
N ASN A 538 -27.92 -30.71 -26.26
CA ASN A 538 -27.56 -29.31 -26.54
C ASN A 538 -27.84 -28.25 -25.44
N PRO A 539 -27.06 -27.14 -25.39
CA PRO A 539 -27.35 -25.98 -24.56
C PRO A 539 -28.08 -24.85 -25.31
N GLN A 540 -28.93 -24.10 -24.60
CA GLN A 540 -29.39 -22.75 -24.94
C GLN A 540 -28.77 -21.73 -23.94
N PRO A 541 -28.53 -20.46 -24.33
CA PRO A 541 -27.64 -19.57 -23.60
C PRO A 541 -28.38 -18.51 -22.75
N SER A 542 -27.84 -18.15 -21.58
CA SER A 542 -28.03 -16.81 -21.02
C SER A 542 -26.84 -16.34 -20.16
N ARG A 543 -26.68 -15.00 -20.15
CA ARG A 543 -25.45 -14.21 -20.02
C ARG A 543 -24.93 -14.06 -18.58
N SER A 544 -23.60 -13.98 -18.46
CA SER A 544 -22.83 -13.71 -17.22
C SER A 544 -22.20 -12.32 -17.24
N ILE A 545 -22.09 -11.71 -16.05
CA ILE A 545 -21.26 -10.55 -15.71
C ILE A 545 -19.99 -11.08 -15.01
N THR A 546 -18.78 -10.62 -15.39
CA THR A 546 -17.47 -11.21 -15.08
C THR A 546 -16.67 -10.44 -14.02
N MET A 547 -16.03 -11.16 -13.08
CA MET A 547 -15.05 -10.68 -12.08
C MET A 547 -13.60 -10.73 -12.63
N ALA A 548 -12.70 -9.87 -12.15
CA ALA A 548 -11.28 -9.79 -12.56
C ALA A 548 -10.46 -11.03 -12.14
N TRP A 549 -9.58 -11.51 -13.04
CA TRP A 549 -8.89 -12.80 -12.96
C TRP A 549 -7.50 -12.70 -12.29
N ARG A 550 -7.04 -13.77 -11.64
CA ARG A 550 -5.66 -13.91 -11.11
C ARG A 550 -4.86 -14.82 -12.05
N SER A 551 -4.08 -14.25 -12.97
CA SER A 551 -3.29 -15.04 -13.92
C SER A 551 -1.77 -14.98 -13.73
N SER A 552 -1.26 -14.40 -12.63
CA SER A 552 0.19 -14.25 -12.37
C SER A 552 0.96 -15.58 -12.42
N GLY A 553 2.23 -15.55 -12.84
CA GLY A 553 3.15 -16.70 -12.89
C GLY A 553 4.49 -16.43 -12.20
N THR A 554 5.33 -17.45 -12.07
CA THR A 554 6.73 -17.35 -11.60
C THR A 554 7.74 -17.19 -12.74
N SER A 555 7.28 -17.34 -13.98
CA SER A 555 8.02 -17.24 -15.24
C SER A 555 7.06 -16.74 -16.33
N ASN A 556 7.59 -16.29 -17.47
CA ASN A 556 6.74 -15.93 -18.61
C ASN A 556 5.84 -17.10 -19.02
N GLN A 557 6.42 -18.30 -19.09
CA GLN A 557 5.67 -19.52 -19.42
C GLN A 557 4.49 -19.75 -18.48
N SER A 558 4.71 -19.71 -17.16
CA SER A 558 3.63 -19.96 -16.20
C SER A 558 2.57 -18.84 -16.18
N LEU A 559 2.96 -17.58 -16.39
CA LEU A 559 2.02 -16.47 -16.56
C LEU A 559 1.09 -16.73 -17.75
N VAL A 560 1.66 -17.11 -18.89
CA VAL A 560 0.91 -17.33 -20.13
C VAL A 560 0.03 -18.58 -20.05
N GLU A 561 0.52 -19.65 -19.44
CA GLU A 561 -0.29 -20.83 -19.15
C GLU A 561 -1.47 -20.53 -18.22
N ASN A 562 -1.30 -19.61 -17.28
CA ASN A 562 -2.37 -19.18 -16.39
C ASN A 562 -3.41 -18.32 -17.13
N LEU A 563 -2.99 -17.40 -17.99
CA LEU A 563 -3.88 -16.62 -18.85
C LEU A 563 -4.68 -17.54 -19.79
N TRP A 564 -4.03 -18.57 -20.36
CA TRP A 564 -4.65 -19.60 -21.19
C TRP A 564 -5.68 -20.41 -20.41
N ARG A 565 -5.29 -20.96 -19.26
CA ARG A 565 -6.15 -21.76 -18.39
C ARG A 565 -7.37 -20.98 -17.88
N ASN A 566 -7.20 -19.68 -17.64
CA ASN A 566 -8.26 -18.77 -17.21
C ASN A 566 -9.12 -18.26 -18.39
N LYS A 567 -8.88 -18.72 -19.62
CA LYS A 567 -9.59 -18.31 -20.84
C LYS A 567 -9.52 -16.80 -21.13
N LEU A 568 -8.44 -16.17 -20.69
CA LEU A 568 -8.11 -14.79 -21.05
C LEU A 568 -7.27 -14.73 -22.32
N ILE A 569 -6.49 -15.77 -22.57
CA ILE A 569 -6.03 -16.14 -23.90
C ILE A 569 -6.83 -17.36 -24.31
N THR A 570 -7.44 -17.31 -25.49
CA THR A 570 -8.32 -18.33 -26.03
C THR A 570 -7.80 -18.94 -27.33
N GLN A 571 -6.93 -18.22 -28.05
CA GLN A 571 -6.37 -18.67 -29.33
C GLN A 571 -4.94 -19.19 -29.18
N PRO A 572 -4.61 -20.42 -29.67
CA PRO A 572 -3.27 -21.01 -29.49
C PRO A 572 -2.13 -20.13 -30.02
N LEU A 573 -2.35 -19.47 -31.15
CA LEU A 573 -1.39 -18.55 -31.74
C LEU A 573 -1.13 -17.30 -30.88
N VAL A 574 -2.12 -16.82 -30.12
CA VAL A 574 -1.95 -15.72 -29.15
C VAL A 574 -1.12 -16.21 -27.98
N LYS A 575 -1.38 -17.43 -27.50
CA LYS A 575 -0.58 -18.07 -26.46
C LYS A 575 0.88 -18.20 -26.88
N GLU A 576 1.14 -18.67 -28.11
CA GLU A 576 2.50 -18.78 -28.65
C GLU A 576 3.20 -17.42 -28.76
N ALA A 577 2.52 -16.38 -29.25
CA ALA A 577 3.08 -15.03 -29.31
C ALA A 577 3.48 -14.51 -27.92
N PHE A 578 2.60 -14.69 -26.92
CA PHE A 578 2.91 -14.32 -25.54
C PHE A 578 4.06 -15.14 -24.93
N LEU A 579 4.21 -16.42 -25.30
CA LEU A 579 5.33 -17.25 -24.83
C LEU A 579 6.67 -16.79 -25.40
N LYS A 580 6.71 -16.33 -26.66
CA LYS A 580 7.92 -15.83 -27.32
C LYS A 580 8.40 -14.48 -26.77
N VAL A 581 7.47 -13.62 -26.34
CA VAL A 581 7.79 -12.29 -25.83
C VAL A 581 7.90 -12.33 -24.30
N ASP A 582 9.12 -12.52 -23.79
CA ASP A 582 9.35 -12.53 -22.34
C ASP A 582 9.11 -11.15 -21.72
N ARG A 583 8.07 -11.06 -20.88
CA ARG A 583 7.67 -9.84 -20.20
C ARG A 583 8.75 -9.23 -19.30
N ALA A 584 9.73 -10.01 -18.83
CA ALA A 584 10.86 -9.50 -18.04
C ALA A 584 11.78 -8.55 -18.81
N HIS A 585 11.76 -8.57 -20.15
CA HIS A 585 12.49 -7.58 -20.93
C HIS A 585 11.87 -6.17 -20.86
N TYR A 586 10.58 -6.07 -20.49
CA TYR A 586 9.77 -4.85 -20.61
C TYR A 586 9.30 -4.27 -19.28
N ALA A 587 9.15 -5.12 -18.26
CA ALA A 587 8.72 -4.71 -16.92
C ALA A 587 9.91 -4.75 -15.94
N PRO A 588 10.29 -3.62 -15.31
CA PRO A 588 11.46 -3.54 -14.44
C PRO A 588 11.25 -4.22 -13.07
N LEU A 589 9.99 -4.36 -12.64
CA LEU A 589 9.60 -4.95 -11.36
C LEU A 589 8.44 -5.93 -11.59
N SER A 590 8.44 -7.04 -10.85
CA SER A 590 7.39 -8.07 -10.87
C SER A 590 6.85 -8.42 -12.28
N PRO A 591 7.71 -8.81 -13.24
CA PRO A 591 7.33 -8.91 -14.65
C PRO A 591 6.24 -9.93 -14.95
N TYR A 592 6.07 -10.94 -14.09
CA TYR A 592 5.12 -12.03 -14.30
C TYR A 592 3.85 -11.92 -13.44
N GLU A 593 3.63 -10.78 -12.79
CA GLU A 593 2.36 -10.51 -12.12
C GLU A 593 1.30 -10.04 -13.11
N ASP A 594 0.08 -10.57 -12.94
CA ASP A 594 -1.09 -10.15 -13.70
C ASP A 594 -1.66 -8.81 -13.18
N SER A 595 -0.79 -7.80 -13.10
CA SER A 595 -1.05 -6.46 -12.60
C SER A 595 -0.21 -5.41 -13.35
N PRO A 596 -0.62 -4.14 -13.40
CA PRO A 596 0.19 -3.09 -13.99
C PRO A 596 1.49 -2.84 -13.20
N GLN A 597 2.59 -2.57 -13.88
CA GLN A 597 3.89 -2.29 -13.24
C GLN A 597 4.42 -0.91 -13.67
N PRO A 598 5.03 -0.12 -12.78
CA PRO A 598 5.56 1.20 -13.13
C PRO A 598 6.76 1.09 -14.06
N ILE A 599 6.82 1.94 -15.08
CA ILE A 599 7.94 2.00 -16.05
C ILE A 599 8.62 3.38 -16.08
N GLY A 600 8.33 4.24 -15.11
CA GLY A 600 8.79 5.64 -15.07
C GLY A 600 7.82 6.58 -15.79
N HIS A 601 8.09 7.89 -15.72
CA HIS A 601 7.33 8.94 -16.41
C HIS A 601 5.80 8.92 -16.16
N HIS A 602 5.38 8.53 -14.95
CA HIS A 602 3.96 8.33 -14.59
C HIS A 602 3.19 7.32 -15.46
N ALA A 603 3.91 6.46 -16.21
CA ALA A 603 3.35 5.39 -16.99
C ALA A 603 3.49 4.04 -16.29
N THR A 604 2.59 3.11 -16.67
CA THR A 604 2.68 1.71 -16.25
C THR A 604 2.60 0.81 -17.49
N ILE A 605 3.35 -0.29 -17.50
CA ILE A 605 3.05 -1.39 -18.42
C ILE A 605 1.77 -2.06 -17.93
N SER A 606 0.74 -2.16 -18.79
CA SER A 606 -0.58 -2.70 -18.41
C SER A 606 -0.50 -4.14 -17.93
N ALA A 607 -1.48 -4.58 -17.13
CA ALA A 607 -1.55 -5.97 -16.68
C ALA A 607 -1.57 -6.96 -17.87
N PRO A 608 -0.92 -8.13 -17.77
CA PRO A 608 -0.97 -9.20 -18.78
C PRO A 608 -2.37 -9.53 -19.33
N HIS A 609 -3.40 -9.62 -18.49
CA HIS A 609 -4.77 -9.88 -18.97
C HIS A 609 -5.33 -8.75 -19.86
N MET A 610 -4.89 -7.50 -19.66
CA MET A 610 -5.31 -6.38 -20.51
C MET A 610 -4.64 -6.46 -21.88
N HIS A 611 -3.36 -6.86 -21.95
CA HIS A 611 -2.71 -7.16 -23.22
C HIS A 611 -3.39 -8.32 -23.94
N ALA A 612 -3.70 -9.42 -23.23
CA ALA A 612 -4.40 -10.56 -23.81
C ALA A 612 -5.75 -10.14 -24.39
N SER A 613 -6.51 -9.34 -23.64
CA SER A 613 -7.80 -8.84 -24.08
C SER A 613 -7.73 -7.93 -25.31
N ALA A 614 -6.72 -7.06 -25.40
CA ALA A 614 -6.50 -6.22 -26.57
C ALA A 614 -6.15 -7.07 -27.81
N VAL A 615 -5.23 -8.02 -27.66
CA VAL A 615 -4.78 -8.90 -28.74
C VAL A 615 -5.92 -9.78 -29.24
N GLU A 616 -6.68 -10.42 -28.35
CA GLU A 616 -7.84 -11.26 -28.71
C GLU A 616 -8.92 -10.44 -29.44
N SER A 617 -9.13 -9.18 -29.05
CA SER A 617 -10.08 -8.29 -29.71
C SER A 617 -9.64 -7.91 -31.14
N LEU A 618 -8.34 -7.66 -31.32
CA LEU A 618 -7.76 -7.21 -32.59
C LEU A 618 -7.42 -8.37 -33.53
N LEU A 619 -7.35 -9.61 -33.02
CA LEU A 619 -6.80 -10.77 -33.72
C LEU A 619 -7.30 -10.99 -35.16
N PRO A 620 -8.61 -10.85 -35.48
CA PRO A 620 -9.10 -11.03 -36.86
C PRO A 620 -8.44 -10.08 -37.88
N PHE A 621 -7.95 -8.93 -37.41
CA PHE A 621 -7.31 -7.89 -38.23
C PHE A 621 -5.78 -7.93 -38.13
N LEU A 622 -5.22 -8.74 -37.21
CA LEU A 622 -3.79 -8.98 -37.08
C LEU A 622 -3.31 -10.10 -38.00
N LEU A 623 -4.13 -11.10 -38.31
CA LEU A 623 -3.68 -12.29 -39.05
C LEU A 623 -3.83 -12.15 -40.57
N PRO A 624 -2.87 -12.66 -41.37
CA PRO A 624 -3.12 -12.96 -42.78
C PRO A 624 -4.10 -14.15 -42.91
N LYS A 625 -4.90 -14.20 -43.98
CA LYS A 625 -5.80 -15.34 -44.22
C LYS A 625 -4.99 -16.62 -44.47
N VAL A 626 -5.20 -17.66 -43.65
CA VAL A 626 -4.61 -18.99 -43.83
C VAL A 626 -5.64 -19.91 -44.50
N ALA A 627 -5.23 -20.67 -45.52
CA ALA A 627 -6.08 -21.64 -46.21
C ALA A 627 -6.36 -22.87 -45.32
N ASP A 628 -7.58 -23.40 -45.43
CA ASP A 628 -8.10 -24.54 -44.67
C ASP A 628 -7.23 -25.80 -44.80
N GLU A 629 -6.72 -26.30 -43.67
CA GLU A 629 -6.41 -27.73 -43.49
C GLU A 629 -6.92 -28.19 -42.11
N GLN A 630 -7.98 -29.02 -42.18
CA GLN A 630 -8.53 -29.96 -41.18
C GLN A 630 -8.21 -29.67 -39.70
N SER A 631 -9.18 -29.08 -39.00
CA SER A 631 -9.11 -28.81 -37.57
C SER A 631 -9.35 -30.06 -36.71
N ALA A 632 -8.46 -30.29 -35.75
CA ALA A 632 -8.73 -31.17 -34.61
C ALA A 632 -9.74 -30.49 -33.66
N GLU A 633 -10.81 -31.22 -33.36
CA GLU A 633 -11.83 -31.05 -32.31
C GLU A 633 -11.98 -29.67 -31.61
N GLY A 634 -13.02 -28.92 -32.00
CA GLY A 634 -13.85 -28.15 -31.06
C GLY A 634 -13.51 -26.68 -30.76
N VAL A 635 -12.46 -26.09 -31.33
CA VAL A 635 -12.15 -24.66 -31.15
C VAL A 635 -12.46 -23.86 -32.43
N PRO A 636 -13.31 -22.82 -32.40
CA PRO A 636 -13.49 -21.92 -33.54
C PRO A 636 -12.17 -21.19 -33.84
N ARG A 637 -11.54 -21.48 -34.97
CA ARG A 637 -10.30 -20.79 -35.40
C ARG A 637 -10.67 -19.47 -36.09
N VAL A 638 -10.10 -18.36 -35.60
CA VAL A 638 -10.30 -17.02 -36.19
C VAL A 638 -9.64 -16.96 -37.57
N VAL A 639 -10.42 -16.58 -38.59
CA VAL A 639 -9.94 -16.38 -39.96
C VAL A 639 -9.46 -14.94 -40.10
N GLY A 640 -8.17 -14.75 -40.43
CA GLY A 640 -7.60 -13.43 -40.75
C GLY A 640 -8.14 -12.86 -42.07
N GLN A 641 -7.86 -11.59 -42.35
CA GLN A 641 -8.35 -10.94 -43.57
C GLN A 641 -7.44 -11.17 -44.79
N PRO A 642 -8.00 -11.51 -45.96
CA PRO A 642 -7.19 -11.71 -47.17
C PRO A 642 -6.59 -10.41 -47.72
N GLY A 643 -5.57 -10.55 -48.56
CA GLY A 643 -5.33 -9.61 -49.66
C GLY A 643 -4.46 -8.37 -49.41
N ARG A 644 -3.84 -8.20 -48.23
CA ARG A 644 -2.82 -7.14 -48.02
C ARG A 644 -1.91 -7.38 -46.80
N PRO A 645 -0.68 -6.83 -46.80
CA PRO A 645 0.16 -6.76 -45.61
C PRO A 645 -0.52 -6.01 -44.46
N ARG A 646 -0.43 -6.56 -43.25
CA ARG A 646 -1.07 -6.02 -42.05
C ARG A 646 -0.29 -4.83 -41.53
N ARG A 647 -0.98 -3.71 -41.27
CA ARG A 647 -0.39 -2.53 -40.62
C ARG A 647 -1.10 -2.28 -39.31
N VAL A 648 -0.33 -2.24 -38.23
CA VAL A 648 -0.85 -2.09 -36.86
C VAL A 648 -0.23 -0.88 -36.20
N LEU A 649 -1.06 -0.05 -35.58
CA LEU A 649 -0.62 1.10 -34.80
C LEU A 649 -0.89 0.84 -33.31
N ASP A 650 0.14 0.93 -32.49
CA ASP A 650 0.08 0.81 -31.04
C ASP A 650 0.35 2.18 -30.40
N ILE A 651 -0.72 2.88 -30.02
CA ILE A 651 -0.69 4.23 -29.45
C ILE A 651 -0.49 4.15 -27.94
N GLY A 652 0.50 4.87 -27.42
CA GLY A 652 0.94 4.75 -26.03
C GLY A 652 1.74 3.46 -25.84
N SER A 653 2.69 3.19 -26.75
CA SER A 653 3.45 1.94 -26.76
C SER A 653 4.25 1.68 -25.47
N GLY A 654 4.56 2.74 -24.70
CA GLY A 654 5.15 2.67 -23.37
C GLY A 654 6.37 1.74 -23.31
N SER A 655 6.25 0.65 -22.55
CA SER A 655 7.33 -0.33 -22.39
C SER A 655 7.77 -1.04 -23.66
N GLY A 656 6.96 -1.02 -24.73
CA GLY A 656 7.17 -1.77 -25.99
C GLY A 656 6.66 -3.22 -25.99
N TYR A 657 6.12 -3.71 -24.87
CA TYR A 657 5.69 -5.11 -24.74
C TYR A 657 4.60 -5.51 -25.75
N LEU A 658 3.50 -4.76 -25.79
CA LEU A 658 2.38 -5.09 -26.68
C LEU A 658 2.77 -4.92 -28.15
N THR A 659 3.56 -3.89 -28.46
CA THR A 659 4.11 -3.68 -29.82
C THR A 659 4.83 -4.93 -30.33
N HIS A 660 5.65 -5.58 -29.49
CA HIS A 660 6.32 -6.83 -29.86
C HIS A 660 5.35 -8.01 -29.97
N VAL A 661 4.43 -8.17 -29.02
CA VAL A 661 3.41 -9.24 -29.10
C VAL A 661 2.58 -9.14 -30.38
N LEU A 662 2.21 -7.93 -30.81
CA LEU A 662 1.53 -7.70 -32.08
C LEU A 662 2.41 -8.06 -33.27
N ALA A 663 3.71 -7.75 -33.23
CA ALA A 663 4.66 -8.05 -34.30
C ALA A 663 4.84 -9.55 -34.56
N GLU A 664 4.72 -10.38 -33.51
CA GLU A 664 4.71 -11.85 -33.63
C GLU A 664 3.49 -12.41 -34.37
N LEU A 665 2.40 -11.64 -34.46
CA LEU A 665 1.12 -12.09 -35.02
C LEU A 665 0.88 -11.63 -36.45
N VAL A 666 1.47 -10.51 -36.87
CA VAL A 666 1.12 -9.84 -38.15
C VAL A 666 1.63 -10.52 -39.43
N GLY A 667 2.35 -11.63 -39.31
CA GLY A 667 2.97 -12.35 -40.43
C GLY A 667 4.18 -11.60 -41.03
N GLU A 668 4.93 -12.26 -41.91
CA GLU A 668 6.25 -11.81 -42.39
C GLU A 668 6.25 -10.44 -43.10
N ASP A 669 5.17 -10.10 -43.81
CA ASP A 669 5.02 -8.80 -44.50
C ASP A 669 4.38 -7.72 -43.61
N GLY A 670 3.97 -8.08 -42.39
CA GLY A 670 3.30 -7.17 -41.47
C GLY A 670 4.22 -6.13 -40.84
N VAL A 671 3.67 -4.94 -40.60
CA VAL A 671 4.36 -3.80 -39.96
C VAL A 671 3.60 -3.35 -38.71
N VAL A 672 4.33 -3.13 -37.62
CA VAL A 672 3.79 -2.58 -36.36
C VAL A 672 4.53 -1.29 -36.00
N VAL A 673 3.78 -0.22 -35.74
CA VAL A 673 4.33 1.06 -35.29
C VAL A 673 3.91 1.30 -33.84
N GLY A 674 4.88 1.41 -32.94
CA GLY A 674 4.68 1.87 -31.57
C GLY A 674 4.83 3.39 -31.51
N LEU A 675 3.74 4.10 -31.20
CA LEU A 675 3.71 5.56 -31.10
C LEU A 675 3.65 5.99 -29.63
N GLU A 676 4.58 6.83 -29.21
CA GLU A 676 4.73 7.26 -27.82
C GLU A 676 5.00 8.76 -27.76
N HIS A 677 4.34 9.49 -26.86
CA HIS A 677 4.49 10.95 -26.77
C HIS A 677 5.69 11.38 -25.90
N ILE A 678 6.21 10.49 -25.05
CA ILE A 678 7.38 10.73 -24.20
C ILE A 678 8.60 10.06 -24.84
N LYS A 679 9.57 10.86 -25.28
CA LYS A 679 10.74 10.38 -26.00
C LYS A 679 11.49 9.29 -25.22
N GLU A 680 11.62 9.45 -23.91
CA GLU A 680 12.31 8.50 -23.03
C GLU A 680 11.59 7.14 -22.98
N LEU A 681 10.26 7.13 -22.92
CA LEU A 681 9.48 5.89 -22.97
C LEU A 681 9.57 5.24 -24.36
N ARG A 682 9.59 6.02 -25.44
CA ARG A 682 9.83 5.52 -26.80
C ARG A 682 11.19 4.81 -26.87
N ASP A 683 12.24 5.48 -26.37
CA ASP A 683 13.60 4.95 -26.36
C ASP A 683 13.70 3.68 -25.50
N ILE A 684 13.02 3.65 -24.34
CA ILE A 684 12.90 2.47 -23.46
C ILE A 684 12.19 1.32 -24.18
N GLY A 685 11.09 1.59 -24.88
CA GLY A 685 10.33 0.58 -25.62
C GLY A 685 11.18 -0.12 -26.69
N GLU A 686 11.90 0.67 -27.49
CA GLU A 686 12.82 0.17 -28.50
C GLU A 686 13.98 -0.61 -27.87
N ALA A 687 14.59 -0.07 -26.81
CA ALA A 687 15.69 -0.73 -26.11
C ALA A 687 15.27 -2.05 -25.45
N ASN A 688 14.07 -2.13 -24.88
CA ASN A 688 13.52 -3.35 -24.29
C ASN A 688 13.33 -4.45 -25.34
N MET A 689 12.80 -4.09 -26.51
CA MET A 689 12.58 -5.04 -27.60
C MET A 689 13.89 -5.62 -28.14
N ARG A 690 14.96 -4.80 -28.22
CA ARG A 690 16.32 -5.25 -28.61
C ARG A 690 16.96 -6.26 -27.65
N LYS A 691 16.44 -6.44 -26.43
CA LYS A 691 16.98 -7.44 -25.47
C LYS A 691 16.80 -8.89 -25.94
N SER A 692 15.84 -9.13 -26.83
CA SER A 692 15.62 -10.44 -27.44
C SER A 692 16.16 -10.48 -28.87
N ALA A 693 16.71 -11.63 -29.29
CA ALA A 693 17.23 -11.80 -30.64
C ALA A 693 16.16 -11.55 -31.72
N GLU A 694 14.94 -12.05 -31.49
CA GLU A 694 13.82 -11.85 -32.41
C GLU A 694 13.36 -10.38 -32.46
N GLY A 695 13.24 -9.73 -31.29
CA GLY A 695 12.90 -8.31 -31.25
C GLY A 695 13.93 -7.41 -31.95
N ALA A 696 15.22 -7.73 -31.83
CA ALA A 696 16.28 -7.06 -32.59
C ALA A 696 16.10 -7.26 -34.11
N ARG A 697 15.82 -8.50 -34.56
CA ARG A 697 15.57 -8.82 -35.98
C ARG A 697 14.35 -8.06 -36.54
N LEU A 698 13.27 -7.97 -35.78
CA LEU A 698 12.06 -7.24 -36.16
C LEU A 698 12.28 -5.72 -36.27
N LEU A 699 13.12 -5.15 -35.41
CA LEU A 699 13.53 -3.74 -35.48
C LEU A 699 14.45 -3.48 -36.66
N ASP A 700 15.46 -4.32 -36.86
CA ASP A 700 16.49 -4.14 -37.90
C ASP A 700 15.93 -4.35 -39.32
N SER A 701 14.92 -5.22 -39.46
CA SER A 701 14.16 -5.36 -40.72
C SER A 701 13.22 -4.18 -41.01
N GLY A 702 13.03 -3.27 -40.05
CA GLY A 702 12.08 -2.16 -40.16
C GLY A 702 10.62 -2.58 -40.11
N ARG A 703 10.31 -3.82 -39.72
CA ARG A 703 8.94 -4.33 -39.50
C ARG A 703 8.33 -3.78 -38.23
N VAL A 704 9.15 -3.49 -37.22
CA VAL A 704 8.73 -2.76 -36.01
C VAL A 704 9.42 -1.41 -35.96
N ARG A 705 8.64 -0.35 -35.70
CA ARG A 705 9.15 1.02 -35.63
C ARG A 705 8.58 1.73 -34.42
N PHE A 706 9.46 2.21 -33.54
CA PHE A 706 9.05 3.12 -32.48
C PHE A 706 9.16 4.57 -32.97
N ARG A 707 8.14 5.39 -32.66
CA ARG A 707 8.01 6.79 -33.10
C ARG A 707 7.59 7.69 -31.95
N VAL A 708 8.09 8.93 -31.98
CA VAL A 708 7.66 9.97 -31.04
C VAL A 708 6.55 10.79 -31.69
N GLY A 709 5.40 10.90 -31.04
CA GLY A 709 4.29 11.70 -31.57
C GLY A 709 3.04 11.69 -30.70
N ASP A 710 2.10 12.58 -31.02
CA ASP A 710 0.82 12.71 -30.33
C ASP A 710 -0.14 11.61 -30.78
N GLY A 711 -0.37 10.65 -29.87
CA GLY A 711 -1.27 9.53 -30.09
C GLY A 711 -2.70 9.89 -30.50
N ARG A 712 -3.21 11.07 -30.08
CA ARG A 712 -4.57 11.52 -30.40
C ARG A 712 -4.74 11.79 -31.90
N LYS A 713 -3.64 12.09 -32.58
CA LYS A 713 -3.58 12.38 -34.02
C LYS A 713 -3.24 11.16 -34.88
N GLY A 714 -3.05 10.00 -34.27
CA GLY A 714 -2.57 8.80 -34.94
C GLY A 714 -1.18 8.99 -35.56
N TRP A 715 -0.90 8.27 -36.64
CA TRP A 715 0.39 8.35 -37.33
C TRP A 715 0.22 8.15 -38.83
N SER A 716 0.74 9.12 -39.60
CA SER A 716 0.93 9.00 -41.04
C SER A 716 2.42 8.88 -41.31
N GLU A 717 2.84 7.80 -41.95
CA GLU A 717 4.26 7.62 -42.26
C GLU A 717 4.69 8.65 -43.32
N PRO A 718 5.81 9.37 -43.12
CA PRO A 718 6.36 10.23 -44.16
C PRO A 718 6.75 9.37 -45.37
N ARG A 719 6.48 9.85 -46.60
CA ARG A 719 7.00 9.20 -47.82
C ARG A 719 8.52 9.05 -47.68
N SER A 720 9.03 7.84 -47.85
CA SER A 720 10.47 7.63 -47.93
C SER A 720 10.97 8.24 -49.23
N ASP A 721 11.81 9.27 -49.15
CA ASP A 721 12.68 9.64 -50.26
C ASP A 721 13.60 8.45 -50.55
N SER A 722 13.26 7.68 -51.58
CA SER A 722 14.21 6.76 -52.20
C SER A 722 15.40 7.59 -52.67
N LYS A 723 16.62 7.08 -52.42
CA LYS A 723 17.89 7.70 -52.84
C LYS A 723 17.81 8.24 -54.28
N PRO A 724 18.38 9.43 -54.58
CA PRO A 724 18.41 9.94 -55.95
C PRO A 724 19.31 9.07 -56.81
N GLY A 725 18.74 8.44 -57.85
CA GLY A 725 19.49 7.60 -58.78
C GLY A 725 18.67 7.22 -60.01
N VAL A 726 18.89 7.97 -61.09
CA VAL A 726 18.55 7.70 -62.52
C VAL A 726 17.13 8.07 -63.00
N GLY A 727 17.01 9.34 -63.41
CA GLY A 727 16.38 9.85 -64.64
C GLY A 727 15.07 9.26 -65.18
N GLY A 728 14.00 10.05 -65.09
CA GLY A 728 12.81 9.99 -65.96
C GLY A 728 11.91 11.22 -65.72
N PRO A 729 11.27 11.83 -66.74
CA PRO A 729 10.63 13.13 -66.60
C PRO A 729 9.37 13.07 -65.73
N ALA A 730 9.16 14.14 -64.97
CA ALA A 730 8.00 14.35 -64.12
C ALA A 730 6.75 14.64 -64.98
N ASP A 731 5.82 13.68 -65.01
CA ASP A 731 4.45 13.94 -65.48
C ASP A 731 3.56 14.29 -64.27
N ALA A 732 3.28 15.58 -64.18
CA ALA A 732 2.34 16.18 -63.25
C ALA A 732 0.92 16.04 -63.80
N SER A 733 0.29 14.88 -63.61
CA SER A 733 -1.17 14.75 -63.78
C SER A 733 -1.70 13.42 -63.23
N ALA A 734 -2.01 13.39 -61.93
CA ALA A 734 -3.09 12.58 -61.34
C ALA A 734 -3.13 12.84 -59.83
N GLU A 735 -4.04 13.71 -59.39
CA GLU A 735 -4.50 13.72 -57.99
C GLU A 735 -5.16 12.38 -57.69
N THR A 736 -4.39 11.43 -57.19
CA THR A 736 -4.89 10.19 -56.58
C THR A 736 -4.58 10.27 -55.09
N LYS A 737 -5.61 10.63 -54.32
CA LYS A 737 -5.68 10.39 -52.86
C LYS A 737 -5.77 8.87 -52.65
N ASP A 738 -4.65 8.16 -52.68
CA ASP A 738 -4.47 6.91 -51.95
C ASP A 738 -3.02 6.46 -52.07
N GLU A 739 -2.64 5.48 -51.23
CA GLU A 739 -1.37 4.72 -51.27
C GLU A 739 -0.22 5.21 -50.37
N LEU A 740 -0.53 5.37 -49.07
CA LEU A 740 0.26 4.92 -47.89
C LEU A 740 -0.34 5.63 -46.66
N GLY A 741 -1.34 5.14 -45.95
CA GLY A 741 -1.92 3.81 -45.83
C GLY A 741 -2.58 3.82 -44.46
N GLY A 742 -3.84 3.46 -44.35
CA GLY A 742 -4.48 3.34 -43.03
C GLY A 742 -3.91 2.17 -42.21
N TRP A 743 -4.53 1.91 -41.07
CA TRP A 743 -4.19 0.84 -40.14
C TRP A 743 -5.28 -0.23 -40.14
N ASP A 744 -4.89 -1.50 -40.27
CA ASP A 744 -5.80 -2.64 -40.16
C ASP A 744 -6.27 -2.82 -38.71
N ALA A 745 -5.36 -2.58 -37.76
CA ALA A 745 -5.65 -2.56 -36.34
C ALA A 745 -5.03 -1.34 -35.66
N ILE A 746 -5.78 -0.69 -34.77
CA ILE A 746 -5.29 0.38 -33.90
C ILE A 746 -5.52 -0.04 -32.44
N HIS A 747 -4.47 -0.09 -31.65
CA HIS A 747 -4.55 -0.21 -30.20
C HIS A 747 -4.26 1.14 -29.55
N VAL A 748 -5.00 1.50 -28.51
CA VAL A 748 -4.73 2.67 -27.68
C VAL A 748 -4.55 2.23 -26.22
N GLY A 749 -3.32 2.35 -25.72
CA GLY A 749 -2.90 1.93 -24.38
C GLY A 749 -3.12 2.98 -23.29
N ALA A 750 -3.91 4.03 -23.55
CA ALA A 750 -4.21 5.12 -22.62
C ALA A 750 -5.66 5.60 -22.80
N ALA A 751 -6.33 5.97 -21.70
CA ALA A 751 -7.73 6.38 -21.72
C ALA A 751 -7.90 7.76 -22.36
N ALA A 752 -8.58 7.81 -23.50
CA ALA A 752 -8.93 9.05 -24.17
C ALA A 752 -10.14 9.72 -23.50
N ALA A 753 -10.15 11.06 -23.50
CA ALA A 753 -11.30 11.83 -23.02
C ALA A 753 -12.53 11.63 -23.93
N GLU A 754 -12.29 11.43 -25.22
CA GLU A 754 -13.30 11.20 -26.24
C GLU A 754 -12.75 10.26 -27.32
N LEU A 755 -13.64 9.79 -28.20
CA LEU A 755 -13.24 8.97 -29.34
C LEU A 755 -12.81 9.87 -30.49
N HIS A 756 -11.49 9.96 -30.73
CA HIS A 756 -10.92 10.84 -31.75
C HIS A 756 -11.27 10.38 -33.18
N GLU A 757 -11.98 11.23 -33.94
CA GLU A 757 -12.37 10.95 -35.32
C GLU A 757 -11.17 10.80 -36.27
N GLU A 758 -10.03 11.44 -35.98
CA GLU A 758 -8.78 11.27 -36.74
C GLU A 758 -8.30 9.81 -36.74
N LEU A 759 -8.44 9.10 -35.62
CA LEU A 759 -8.09 7.68 -35.52
C LEU A 759 -9.06 6.80 -36.30
N VAL A 760 -10.35 7.14 -36.29
CA VAL A 760 -11.38 6.46 -37.07
C VAL A 760 -11.13 6.63 -38.57
N GLN A 761 -10.70 7.81 -39.01
CA GLN A 761 -10.34 8.08 -40.40
C GLN A 761 -9.14 7.23 -40.84
N GLN A 762 -8.15 7.06 -39.98
CA GLN A 762 -6.96 6.26 -40.27
C GLN A 762 -7.19 4.74 -40.24
N LEU A 763 -8.31 4.22 -39.73
CA LEU A 763 -8.65 2.80 -39.86
C LEU A 763 -8.88 2.41 -41.32
N ARG A 764 -8.32 1.28 -41.76
CA ARG A 764 -8.64 0.71 -43.08
C ARG A 764 -10.03 0.09 -43.10
N SER A 765 -10.58 -0.02 -44.30
CA SER A 765 -11.76 -0.84 -44.59
C SER A 765 -11.29 -2.22 -45.09
N PRO A 766 -11.71 -3.33 -44.48
CA PRO A 766 -12.16 -3.44 -43.10
C PRO A 766 -11.00 -3.27 -42.07
N GLY A 767 -11.32 -2.90 -40.83
CA GLY A 767 -10.33 -2.62 -39.77
C GLY A 767 -10.96 -2.43 -38.38
N ARG A 768 -10.18 -2.58 -37.30
CA ARG A 768 -10.67 -2.41 -35.91
C ARG A 768 -9.75 -1.57 -35.04
N MET A 769 -10.35 -0.71 -34.21
CA MET A 769 -9.67 -0.03 -33.11
C MET A 769 -10.14 -0.55 -31.75
N PHE A 770 -9.20 -0.69 -30.82
CA PHE A 770 -9.42 -0.97 -29.39
C PHE A 770 -8.96 0.24 -28.57
N ILE A 771 -9.89 0.91 -27.88
CA ILE A 771 -9.61 2.17 -27.17
C ILE A 771 -10.36 2.28 -25.84
N PRO A 772 -9.69 2.59 -24.71
CA PRO A 772 -10.36 3.02 -23.49
C PRO A 772 -10.82 4.47 -23.61
N VAL A 773 -12.07 4.76 -23.25
CA VAL A 773 -12.66 6.10 -23.28
C VAL A 773 -13.34 6.41 -21.94
N GLY A 774 -13.12 7.61 -21.40
CA GLY A 774 -13.78 8.10 -20.19
C GLY A 774 -15.27 8.41 -20.40
N ASP A 775 -16.07 8.41 -19.34
CA ASP A 775 -17.44 8.93 -19.38
C ASP A 775 -17.50 10.47 -19.19
N GLU A 776 -18.63 11.09 -19.52
CA GLU A 776 -18.84 12.54 -19.42
C GLU A 776 -18.68 13.12 -17.99
N GLY A 777 -18.68 12.28 -16.95
CA GLY A 777 -18.48 12.64 -15.55
C GLY A 777 -17.06 12.38 -15.02
N GLY A 778 -16.18 11.71 -15.78
CA GLY A 778 -14.77 11.47 -15.45
C GLY A 778 -14.49 10.43 -14.36
N TRP A 779 -15.51 9.74 -13.84
CA TRP A 779 -15.36 8.75 -12.75
C TRP A 779 -15.08 7.33 -13.24
N ASP A 780 -15.60 6.96 -14.42
CA ASP A 780 -15.48 5.63 -15.01
C ASP A 780 -14.86 5.67 -16.42
N GLN A 781 -14.17 4.59 -16.80
CA GLN A 781 -13.62 4.39 -18.14
C GLN A 781 -14.08 3.04 -18.69
N TYR A 782 -14.30 2.95 -20.00
CA TYR A 782 -14.75 1.70 -20.64
C TYR A 782 -13.93 1.43 -21.90
N ILE A 783 -13.70 0.14 -22.19
CA ILE A 783 -13.16 -0.27 -23.48
C ILE A 783 -14.24 -0.14 -24.55
N TRP A 784 -13.87 0.45 -25.67
CA TRP A 784 -14.63 0.50 -26.91
C TRP A 784 -13.90 -0.22 -28.03
N THR A 785 -14.65 -0.97 -28.83
CA THR A 785 -14.21 -1.41 -30.16
C THR A 785 -14.86 -0.53 -31.22
N VAL A 786 -14.07 -0.05 -32.19
CA VAL A 786 -14.58 0.65 -33.38
C VAL A 786 -14.23 -0.19 -34.59
N ASP A 787 -15.26 -0.74 -35.23
CA ASP A 787 -15.13 -1.54 -36.45
C ASP A 787 -15.46 -0.67 -37.66
N LYS A 788 -14.58 -0.71 -38.67
CA LYS A 788 -14.86 -0.24 -40.03
C LYS A 788 -15.08 -1.47 -40.89
N ASP A 789 -16.28 -1.65 -41.43
CA ASP A 789 -16.59 -2.77 -42.32
C ASP A 789 -16.04 -2.54 -43.74
N GLU A 790 -16.21 -3.54 -44.63
CA GLU A 790 -15.74 -3.50 -46.02
C GLU A 790 -16.30 -2.33 -46.85
N ASN A 791 -17.47 -1.81 -46.46
CA ASN A 791 -18.13 -0.67 -47.12
C ASN A 791 -17.76 0.67 -46.47
N GLY A 792 -16.86 0.67 -45.48
CA GLY A 792 -16.44 1.86 -44.74
C GLY A 792 -17.43 2.30 -43.65
N LYS A 793 -18.47 1.51 -43.35
CA LYS A 793 -19.42 1.82 -42.28
C LYS A 793 -18.77 1.59 -40.92
N ILE A 794 -19.01 2.51 -39.99
CA ILE A 794 -18.46 2.47 -38.63
C ILE A 794 -19.48 1.90 -37.65
N GLU A 795 -19.06 0.92 -36.85
CA GLU A 795 -19.78 0.42 -35.68
C GLU A 795 -18.95 0.63 -34.41
N LYS A 796 -19.52 1.29 -33.40
CA LYS A 796 -18.88 1.56 -32.10
C LYS A 796 -19.56 0.70 -31.03
N LYS A 797 -18.80 -0.14 -30.34
CA LYS A 797 -19.33 -1.05 -29.31
C LYS A 797 -18.60 -0.89 -27.98
N LYS A 798 -19.36 -0.57 -26.93
CA LYS A 798 -18.89 -0.52 -25.54
C LYS A 798 -18.79 -1.93 -24.97
N LEU A 799 -17.64 -2.29 -24.38
CA LEU A 799 -17.39 -3.62 -23.83
C LEU A 799 -17.57 -3.62 -22.30
N TYR A 800 -16.52 -3.33 -21.54
CA TYR A 800 -16.51 -3.43 -20.07
C TYR A 800 -15.68 -2.29 -19.45
N GLY A 801 -15.90 -2.05 -18.15
CA GLY A 801 -15.22 -1.00 -17.38
C GLY A 801 -13.75 -1.33 -17.13
N VAL A 802 -12.88 -0.32 -17.17
CA VAL A 802 -11.42 -0.45 -17.04
C VAL A 802 -10.80 0.74 -16.30
N ARG A 803 -9.50 0.65 -16.04
CA ARG A 803 -8.67 1.77 -15.57
C ARG A 803 -7.36 1.80 -16.35
N TYR A 804 -7.17 2.82 -17.15
CA TYR A 804 -5.95 3.11 -17.91
C TYR A 804 -5.38 4.46 -17.48
N VAL A 805 -4.07 4.64 -17.72
CA VAL A 805 -3.44 5.96 -17.62
C VAL A 805 -4.07 6.91 -18.66
N PRO A 806 -4.22 8.22 -18.39
CA PRO A 806 -4.86 9.15 -19.32
C PRO A 806 -4.04 9.35 -20.61
N LEU A 807 -4.71 9.41 -21.76
CA LEU A 807 -4.13 9.87 -23.02
C LEU A 807 -4.10 11.41 -23.01
N THR A 808 -2.93 11.98 -22.75
CA THR A 808 -2.77 13.42 -22.45
C THR A 808 -1.61 14.06 -23.21
N ASP A 809 -1.39 15.35 -23.00
CA ASP A 809 -0.22 16.05 -23.52
C ASP A 809 1.08 15.48 -22.94
N ALA A 810 2.16 15.52 -23.73
CA ALA A 810 3.48 15.17 -23.21
C ALA A 810 3.86 16.15 -22.06
N PRO A 811 4.52 15.67 -20.99
CA PRO A 811 5.08 16.54 -19.96
C PRO A 811 6.01 17.60 -20.59
N LYS A 812 5.87 18.86 -20.19
CA LYS A 812 6.70 19.97 -20.67
C LYS A 812 8.12 19.94 -20.09
#